data_AF-A0A0K3B538-F1
#
_entry.id   AF-A0A0K3B538-F1
#
_cell.length_a   1.000
_cell.length_b   1.000
_cell.length_c   1.000
_cell.angle_alpha   90.00
_cell.angle_beta   90.00
_cell.angle_gamma   90.00
#
_symmetry.space_group_name_H-M   'P 1'
#
loop_
_entity.id
_entity.type
_entity.pdbx_description
1 polymer ?
#
loop_
_entity_poly.entity_id
_entity_poly.type
_entity_poly.pdbx_seq_one_letter_code
_entity_poly.pdbx_strand_id
1 'polypeptide(L)'
;MTSSPRADRLLPGASTPEVSAPVERHRYRPELQGLRALAAMLVVVYHVWLGRVSGGVDVFFLISGFLVTGQLVRSVERGALNVRAFWGRLIKRLFPAALAVLAVVMAASVAFLPENRWFQTIREIVASALYLENWQLATDSVDYYAQNQTASVVQHFWSLSIQGQFYLVWPMLVGLVVVIARLSGQRLRPALFIALLALFVASLLWSVWLTGTNQPLAYFHSLTRVWEFSAGGMLAWGISSVELPRWLRIAVGWAGVIGLISCGIVVQVGSSFPGYLALWPITAAALILLAGRTGSPLGADRLLAARPMRYLGNLSYSLYLWHWPVLVLYLVVRDRTQLGLLGGLGVIALSLLLSVLTYHFVEEPVRRSRVGERNRWGAYRFGVAVMVPIMTAALAWQAVSVHKASAYAVSFDDPDHPGAVARTAGFEYWGAADPPLVPPLVALPTDWATMTPTTCYTSQHHRELNVCSSVPNGAPARRLLLVGDSHAGQYVGALAPVARNRNWQLIAMTRGSCPFSTNSDSLPGDAMCRDWNAAATKEINDLKPDAVITTASRNVRVGLTEETPTGFVEQWRALEQAGIPTVAIRDNPRFSYSPSVCANTHGPTAPQCNMLRGDIIPDVPSYARTATVPSNVSFLDFSDYFCTDELCPPVIGNVRVYMDDNHITATFMTTMSSVVDKRLHAALDWDLDGPPAS
;
A
#
# COMPACT_ATOMS: atom_id res chain seq x y z
N MET A 1 19.86 90.28 -64.60
CA MET A 1 19.34 88.93 -64.94
C MET A 1 19.81 87.96 -63.88
N THR A 2 18.95 87.00 -63.53
CA THR A 2 19.19 85.82 -62.69
C THR A 2 19.62 86.06 -61.23
N SER A 3 18.65 85.96 -60.33
CA SER A 3 18.85 85.44 -58.97
C SER A 3 17.75 84.45 -58.63
N SER A 4 18.20 83.30 -58.12
CA SER A 4 17.43 82.23 -57.45
C SER A 4 17.94 82.17 -56.00
N PRO A 5 17.22 81.55 -55.04
CA PRO A 5 17.41 80.11 -54.83
C PRO A 5 16.12 79.33 -54.45
N ARG A 6 16.28 78.00 -54.48
CA ARG A 6 15.27 76.92 -54.40
C ARG A 6 14.66 76.69 -53.00
N ALA A 7 13.47 76.10 -53.03
CA ALA A 7 12.55 75.85 -51.93
C ALA A 7 12.64 74.42 -51.35
N ASP A 8 12.58 74.33 -50.02
CA ASP A 8 12.08 73.19 -49.25
C ASP A 8 10.65 73.51 -48.76
N ARG A 9 9.74 72.54 -48.82
CA ARG A 9 8.33 72.67 -48.39
C ARG A 9 8.10 72.10 -46.98
N LEU A 10 7.31 72.86 -46.22
CA LEU A 10 6.86 72.78 -44.82
C LEU A 10 5.85 71.63 -44.54
N LEU A 11 5.99 70.85 -43.43
CA LEU A 11 5.23 70.84 -42.13
C LEU A 11 3.77 70.28 -42.15
N PRO A 12 3.06 70.04 -41.01
CA PRO A 12 3.35 69.34 -39.73
C PRO A 12 2.16 68.44 -39.23
N GLY A 13 2.31 67.68 -38.12
CA GLY A 13 1.16 67.18 -37.34
C GLY A 13 1.43 65.98 -36.41
N ALA A 14 1.56 66.24 -35.12
CA ALA A 14 1.74 65.23 -34.08
C ALA A 14 0.43 64.46 -33.78
N SER A 15 0.47 63.12 -33.89
CA SER A 15 -0.59 62.23 -33.40
C SER A 15 -0.16 61.59 -32.07
N THR A 16 -1.00 61.79 -31.06
CA THR A 16 -0.96 61.18 -29.72
C THR A 16 -0.82 59.65 -29.79
N PRO A 17 0.01 59.01 -28.93
CA PRO A 17 0.02 57.56 -28.82
C PRO A 17 -1.29 57.11 -28.16
N GLU A 18 -2.05 56.28 -28.87
CA GLU A 18 -3.20 55.55 -28.32
C GLU A 18 -2.79 54.85 -27.03
N VAL A 19 -3.54 55.15 -25.96
CA VAL A 19 -3.46 54.49 -24.67
C VAL A 19 -3.82 53.03 -24.89
N SER A 20 -2.79 52.18 -25.03
CA SER A 20 -2.93 50.73 -24.96
C SER A 20 -3.80 50.35 -23.77
N ALA A 21 -4.91 49.67 -24.04
CA ALA A 21 -5.83 49.15 -23.03
C ALA A 21 -5.02 48.39 -21.96
N PRO A 22 -5.34 48.56 -20.66
CA PRO A 22 -4.59 47.91 -19.61
C PRO A 22 -4.72 46.40 -19.80
N VAL A 23 -3.60 45.74 -20.13
CA VAL A 23 -3.45 44.28 -20.02
C VAL A 23 -3.95 43.90 -18.63
N GLU A 24 -5.08 43.18 -18.54
CA GLU A 24 -5.63 42.71 -17.27
C GLU A 24 -4.51 42.04 -16.46
N ARG A 25 -4.02 42.74 -15.44
CA ARG A 25 -2.98 42.22 -14.56
C ARG A 25 -3.53 40.97 -13.89
N HIS A 26 -2.88 39.83 -14.13
CA HIS A 26 -3.12 38.57 -13.44
C HIS A 26 -3.34 38.81 -11.94
N ARG A 27 -4.60 38.67 -11.47
CA ARG A 27 -4.94 38.89 -10.07
C ARG A 27 -4.46 37.70 -9.24
N TYR A 28 -3.19 37.72 -8.85
CA TYR A 28 -2.57 36.73 -7.97
C TYR A 28 -3.40 36.56 -6.68
N ARG A 29 -3.79 35.32 -6.36
CA ARG A 29 -4.58 34.97 -5.17
C ARG A 29 -3.67 34.36 -4.08
N PRO A 30 -3.07 35.17 -3.19
CA PRO A 30 -2.17 34.70 -2.12
C PRO A 30 -2.86 33.73 -1.15
N GLU A 31 -4.17 33.83 -0.97
CA GLU A 31 -4.98 32.96 -0.13
C GLU A 31 -4.89 31.48 -0.53
N LEU A 32 -4.64 31.18 -1.81
CA LEU A 32 -4.42 29.81 -2.29
C LEU A 32 -3.13 29.19 -1.73
N GLN A 33 -2.08 30.00 -1.53
CA GLN A 33 -0.85 29.50 -0.93
C GLN A 33 -1.04 29.25 0.57
N GLY A 34 -1.80 30.10 1.25
CA GLY A 34 -2.18 29.87 2.64
C GLY A 34 -2.99 28.59 2.83
N LEU A 35 -3.96 28.34 1.94
CA LEU A 35 -4.76 27.10 2.00
C LEU A 35 -3.89 25.86 1.77
N ARG A 36 -2.94 25.90 0.82
CA ARG A 36 -1.95 24.82 0.64
C ARG A 36 -1.07 24.62 1.88
N ALA A 37 -0.68 25.72 2.55
CA ALA A 37 0.10 25.65 3.78
C ALA A 37 -0.71 24.98 4.90
N LEU A 38 -1.97 25.38 5.09
CA LEU A 38 -2.86 24.79 6.08
C LEU A 38 -3.07 23.30 5.82
N ALA A 39 -3.36 22.92 4.56
CA ALA A 39 -3.53 21.53 4.16
C ALA A 39 -2.26 20.70 4.42
N ALA A 40 -1.07 21.19 4.03
CA ALA A 40 0.20 20.51 4.29
C ALA A 40 0.47 20.34 5.79
N MET A 41 0.28 21.38 6.59
CA MET A 41 0.47 21.31 8.05
C MET A 41 -0.48 20.28 8.68
N LEU A 42 -1.74 20.26 8.28
CA LEU A 42 -2.70 19.27 8.75
C LEU A 42 -2.26 17.86 8.40
N VAL A 43 -1.78 17.59 7.18
CA VAL A 43 -1.23 16.27 6.83
C VAL A 43 -0.08 15.89 7.76
N VAL A 44 0.90 16.78 7.94
CA VAL A 44 2.09 16.50 8.75
C VAL A 44 1.74 16.25 10.21
N VAL A 45 0.97 17.13 10.84
CA VAL A 45 0.56 17.02 12.25
C VAL A 45 -0.17 15.70 12.51
N TYR A 46 -1.05 15.31 11.60
CA TYR A 46 -1.85 14.12 11.77
C TYR A 46 -1.06 12.84 11.58
N HIS A 47 -0.13 12.80 10.62
CA HIS A 47 0.78 11.66 10.47
C HIS A 47 1.72 11.52 11.68
N VAL A 48 2.23 12.64 12.22
CA VAL A 48 3.23 12.62 13.28
C VAL A 48 2.66 12.25 14.65
N TRP A 49 1.49 12.80 15.03
CA TRP A 49 0.94 12.62 16.39
C TRP A 49 -0.39 11.89 16.48
N LEU A 50 -1.21 11.94 15.44
CA LEU A 50 -2.59 11.43 15.53
C LEU A 50 -2.76 10.07 14.84
N GLY A 51 -1.79 9.65 14.01
CA GLY A 51 -1.87 8.40 13.24
C GLY A 51 -3.10 8.33 12.34
N ARG A 52 -3.61 9.48 11.87
CA ARG A 52 -4.89 9.61 11.16
C ARG A 52 -4.74 10.42 9.87
N VAL A 53 -5.76 10.39 9.02
CA VAL A 53 -5.85 11.22 7.81
C VAL A 53 -6.64 12.49 8.11
N SER A 54 -6.10 13.64 7.71
CA SER A 54 -6.63 14.96 8.08
C SER A 54 -7.62 15.57 7.07
N GLY A 55 -7.77 14.96 5.88
CA GLY A 55 -8.47 15.55 4.73
C GLY A 55 -7.64 16.57 3.93
N GLY A 56 -6.39 16.84 4.34
CA GLY A 56 -5.54 17.84 3.68
C GLY A 56 -5.13 17.47 2.25
N VAL A 57 -5.00 16.18 1.95
CA VAL A 57 -4.70 15.69 0.59
C VAL A 57 -5.85 16.00 -0.37
N ASP A 58 -7.09 15.80 0.07
CA ASP A 58 -8.30 16.05 -0.72
C ASP A 58 -8.40 17.55 -1.09
N VAL A 59 -7.96 18.44 -0.18
CA VAL A 59 -7.83 19.88 -0.48
C VAL A 59 -6.80 20.15 -1.58
N PHE A 60 -5.69 19.41 -1.64
CA PHE A 60 -4.74 19.55 -2.75
C PHE A 60 -5.34 19.10 -4.08
N PHE A 61 -6.15 18.04 -4.10
CA PHE A 61 -6.86 17.61 -5.30
C PHE A 61 -7.86 18.65 -5.79
N LEU A 62 -8.66 19.22 -4.88
CA LEU A 62 -9.57 20.33 -5.20
C LEU A 62 -8.83 21.53 -5.79
N ILE A 63 -7.75 21.99 -5.15
CA ILE A 63 -6.96 23.15 -5.62
C ILE A 63 -6.34 22.87 -6.99
N SER A 64 -5.87 21.64 -7.21
CA SER A 64 -5.29 21.22 -8.49
C SER A 64 -6.33 21.25 -9.60
N GLY A 65 -7.53 20.72 -9.34
CA GLY A 65 -8.70 20.82 -10.21
C GLY A 65 -9.04 22.26 -10.56
N PHE A 66 -9.10 23.14 -9.56
CA PHE A 66 -9.40 24.56 -9.71
C PHE A 66 -8.39 25.30 -10.60
N LEU A 67 -7.09 25.13 -10.31
CA LEU A 67 -6.02 25.84 -11.01
C LEU A 67 -5.82 25.35 -12.44
N VAL A 68 -5.76 24.02 -12.63
CA VAL A 68 -5.48 23.42 -13.93
C VAL A 68 -6.65 23.61 -14.88
N THR A 69 -7.89 23.34 -14.44
CA THR A 69 -9.08 23.56 -15.28
C THR A 69 -9.16 25.01 -15.74
N GLY A 70 -9.02 25.96 -14.81
CA GLY A 70 -9.03 27.39 -15.15
C GLY A 70 -7.90 27.78 -16.13
N GLN A 71 -6.71 27.20 -15.98
CA GLN A 71 -5.59 27.43 -16.90
C GLN A 71 -5.89 26.89 -18.31
N LEU A 72 -6.43 25.68 -18.42
CA LEU A 72 -6.72 25.02 -19.70
C LEU A 72 -7.84 25.76 -20.45
N VAL A 73 -8.93 26.12 -19.76
CA VAL A 73 -10.05 26.88 -20.35
C VAL A 73 -9.55 28.21 -20.93
N ARG A 74 -8.78 28.99 -20.17
CA ARG A 74 -8.19 30.25 -20.66
C ARG A 74 -7.20 30.03 -21.81
N SER A 75 -6.51 28.89 -21.87
CA SER A 75 -5.64 28.56 -23.01
C SER A 75 -6.45 28.33 -24.29
N VAL A 76 -7.57 27.61 -24.17
CA VAL A 76 -8.48 27.34 -25.29
C VAL A 76 -9.14 28.63 -25.78
N GLU A 77 -9.60 29.49 -24.88
CA GLU A 77 -10.20 30.78 -25.22
C GLU A 77 -9.22 31.71 -25.95
N ARG A 78 -7.91 31.57 -25.69
CA ARG A 78 -6.84 32.28 -26.42
C ARG A 78 -6.43 31.63 -27.74
N GLY A 79 -7.08 30.54 -28.15
CA GLY A 79 -6.97 29.98 -29.49
C GLY A 79 -6.25 28.64 -29.61
N ALA A 80 -5.45 28.20 -28.62
CA ALA A 80 -4.73 26.91 -28.72
C ALA A 80 -4.49 26.21 -27.37
N LEU A 81 -4.77 24.91 -27.34
CA LEU A 81 -4.44 24.01 -26.24
C LEU A 81 -3.05 23.39 -26.47
N ASN A 82 -2.00 23.97 -25.88
CA ASN A 82 -0.65 23.41 -25.99
C ASN A 82 -0.37 22.42 -24.85
N VAL A 83 -0.90 21.19 -25.00
CA VAL A 83 -0.75 20.09 -24.02
C VAL A 83 0.72 19.76 -23.78
N ARG A 84 1.52 19.73 -24.83
CA ARG A 84 2.94 19.41 -24.74
C ARG A 84 3.72 20.40 -23.89
N ALA A 85 3.50 21.71 -24.06
CA ALA A 85 4.14 22.73 -23.25
C ALA A 85 3.62 22.71 -21.80
N PHE A 86 2.36 22.31 -21.61
CA PHE A 86 1.80 22.09 -20.28
C PHE A 86 2.52 20.96 -19.54
N TRP A 87 2.66 19.77 -20.13
CA TRP A 87 3.41 18.68 -19.52
C TRP A 87 4.90 18.98 -19.35
N GLY A 88 5.52 19.68 -20.30
CA GLY A 88 6.93 20.11 -20.17
C GLY A 88 7.18 21.00 -18.94
N ARG A 89 6.25 21.91 -18.62
CA ARG A 89 6.32 22.72 -17.40
C ARG A 89 6.13 21.90 -16.14
N LEU A 90 5.27 20.87 -16.18
CA LEU A 90 5.04 19.98 -15.04
C LEU A 90 6.26 19.11 -14.76
N ILE A 91 6.90 18.53 -15.78
CA ILE A 91 8.13 17.75 -15.65
C ILE A 91 9.20 18.60 -14.93
N LYS A 92 9.46 19.82 -15.41
CA LYS A 92 10.43 20.73 -14.76
C LYS A 92 10.07 21.09 -13.33
N ARG A 93 8.78 21.10 -12.97
CA ARG A 93 8.30 21.53 -11.66
C ARG A 93 8.30 20.39 -10.65
N LEU A 94 7.91 19.19 -11.06
CA LEU A 94 7.62 18.09 -10.13
C LEU A 94 8.78 17.08 -10.05
N PHE A 95 9.34 16.67 -11.19
CA PHE A 95 10.31 15.56 -11.25
C PHE A 95 11.60 15.83 -10.47
N PRO A 96 12.25 17.01 -10.56
CA PRO A 96 13.55 17.22 -9.92
C PRO A 96 13.53 16.98 -8.42
N ALA A 97 12.57 17.58 -7.70
CA ALA A 97 12.48 17.44 -6.27
C ALA A 97 12.00 16.04 -5.87
N ALA A 98 10.99 15.49 -6.56
CA ALA A 98 10.51 14.12 -6.27
C ALA A 98 11.62 13.08 -6.42
N LEU A 99 12.34 13.10 -7.54
CA LEU A 99 13.40 12.13 -7.82
C LEU A 99 14.63 12.34 -6.94
N ALA A 100 14.96 13.59 -6.57
CA ALA A 100 16.01 13.87 -5.60
C ALA A 100 15.67 13.28 -4.21
N VAL A 101 14.42 13.45 -3.76
CA VAL A 101 13.96 12.84 -2.50
C VAL A 101 14.00 11.33 -2.61
N LEU A 102 13.49 10.74 -3.69
CA LEU A 102 13.54 9.27 -3.88
C LEU A 102 14.98 8.75 -3.89
N ALA A 103 15.94 9.47 -4.48
CA ALA A 103 17.36 9.09 -4.43
C ALA A 103 17.89 9.03 -2.99
N VAL A 104 17.62 10.06 -2.19
CA VAL A 104 18.08 10.13 -0.80
C VAL A 104 17.36 9.09 0.06
N VAL A 105 16.05 8.92 -0.12
CA VAL A 105 15.26 7.93 0.60
C VAL A 105 15.70 6.51 0.24
N MET A 106 16.04 6.23 -1.02
CA MET A 106 16.60 4.95 -1.44
C MET A 106 17.93 4.66 -0.74
N ALA A 107 18.86 5.63 -0.74
CA ALA A 107 20.14 5.49 -0.03
C ALA A 107 19.95 5.29 1.48
N ALA A 108 19.05 6.07 2.10
CA ALA A 108 18.70 5.91 3.51
C ALA A 108 18.04 4.56 3.80
N SER A 109 17.24 4.04 2.88
CA SER A 109 16.59 2.73 3.03
C SER A 109 17.61 1.60 3.01
N VAL A 110 18.58 1.64 2.10
CA VAL A 110 19.69 0.68 2.08
C VAL A 110 20.48 0.72 3.40
N ALA A 111 20.66 1.91 3.99
CA ALA A 111 21.47 2.08 5.20
C ALA A 111 20.75 1.75 6.51
N PHE A 112 19.45 2.03 6.61
CA PHE A 112 18.70 2.01 7.88
C PHE A 112 17.50 1.08 7.89
N LEU A 113 16.99 0.67 6.73
CA LEU A 113 15.80 -0.18 6.66
C LEU A 113 16.19 -1.66 6.77
N PRO A 114 15.50 -2.46 7.61
CA PRO A 114 15.67 -3.90 7.64
C PRO A 114 15.51 -4.55 6.25
N GLU A 115 16.34 -5.56 5.95
CA GLU A 115 16.41 -6.16 4.62
C GLU A 115 15.08 -6.77 4.15
N ASN A 116 14.26 -7.27 5.09
CA ASN A 116 12.93 -7.81 4.80
C ASN A 116 11.96 -6.78 4.21
N ARG A 117 12.29 -5.48 4.24
CA ARG A 117 11.45 -4.43 3.63
C ARG A 117 11.97 -3.94 2.29
N TRP A 118 13.10 -4.46 1.82
CA TRP A 118 13.77 -3.96 0.63
C TRP A 118 12.96 -4.19 -0.65
N PHE A 119 12.45 -5.41 -0.90
CA PHE A 119 11.65 -5.70 -2.11
C PHE A 119 10.41 -4.82 -2.23
N GLN A 120 9.65 -4.68 -1.14
CA GLN A 120 8.50 -3.77 -1.07
C GLN A 120 8.94 -2.33 -1.40
N THR A 121 9.98 -1.84 -0.72
CA THR A 121 10.47 -0.46 -0.87
C THR A 121 10.99 -0.17 -2.28
N ILE A 122 11.70 -1.10 -2.91
CA ILE A 122 12.19 -0.97 -4.29
C ILE A 122 11.01 -0.81 -5.25
N ARG A 123 10.02 -1.71 -5.14
CA ARG A 123 8.83 -1.71 -5.99
C ARG A 123 8.04 -0.40 -5.85
N GLU A 124 7.84 0.06 -4.63
CA GLU A 124 7.15 1.33 -4.35
C GLU A 124 7.98 2.56 -4.76
N ILE A 125 9.33 2.55 -4.66
CA ILE A 125 10.16 3.64 -5.22
C ILE A 125 9.99 3.73 -6.73
N VAL A 126 10.01 2.60 -7.43
CA VAL A 126 9.80 2.55 -8.88
C VAL A 126 8.39 3.02 -9.25
N ALA A 127 7.36 2.53 -8.55
CA ALA A 127 5.98 2.95 -8.78
C ALA A 127 5.80 4.45 -8.49
N SER A 128 6.39 4.96 -7.41
CA SER A 128 6.43 6.39 -7.06
C SER A 128 7.12 7.26 -8.11
N ALA A 129 8.26 6.82 -8.64
CA ALA A 129 8.98 7.53 -9.70
C ALA A 129 8.14 7.62 -10.99
N LEU A 130 7.36 6.57 -11.28
CA LEU A 130 6.47 6.47 -12.43
C LEU A 130 5.06 7.06 -12.20
N TYR A 131 4.78 7.60 -11.00
CA TYR A 131 3.44 8.10 -10.62
C TYR A 131 2.35 7.01 -10.67
N LEU A 132 2.70 5.78 -10.27
CA LEU A 132 1.85 4.59 -10.19
C LEU A 132 1.73 4.01 -8.78
N GLU A 133 2.26 4.71 -7.77
CA GLU A 133 2.31 4.24 -6.37
C GLU A 133 0.92 3.85 -5.83
N ASN A 134 -0.11 4.63 -6.18
CA ASN A 134 -1.46 4.34 -5.74
C ASN A 134 -2.01 3.03 -6.31
N TRP A 135 -1.59 2.64 -7.53
CA TRP A 135 -1.99 1.35 -8.11
C TRP A 135 -1.18 0.18 -7.55
N GLN A 136 0.09 0.42 -7.22
CA GLN A 136 0.90 -0.55 -6.49
C GLN A 136 0.25 -0.88 -5.15
N LEU A 137 -0.06 0.14 -4.34
CA LEU A 137 -0.72 -0.02 -3.04
C LEU A 137 -2.15 -0.56 -3.16
N ALA A 138 -2.89 -0.20 -4.22
CA ALA A 138 -4.21 -0.79 -4.49
C ALA A 138 -4.11 -2.30 -4.74
N THR A 139 -3.09 -2.74 -5.48
CA THR A 139 -2.82 -4.17 -5.73
C THR A 139 -2.40 -4.87 -4.44
N ASP A 140 -1.50 -4.26 -3.68
CA ASP A 140 -1.05 -4.81 -2.39
C ASP A 140 -2.19 -4.86 -1.36
N SER A 141 -3.18 -3.96 -1.44
CA SER A 141 -4.33 -3.96 -0.52
C SER A 141 -5.31 -5.12 -0.72
N VAL A 142 -5.31 -5.73 -1.91
CA VAL A 142 -6.14 -6.91 -2.23
C VAL A 142 -5.32 -8.19 -2.26
N ASP A 143 -4.00 -8.09 -2.25
CA ASP A 143 -3.09 -9.23 -2.16
C ASP A 143 -2.94 -9.64 -0.69
N TYR A 144 -3.46 -10.82 -0.36
CA TYR A 144 -3.35 -11.38 0.99
C TYR A 144 -1.89 -11.50 1.45
N TYR A 145 -0.98 -11.90 0.54
CA TYR A 145 0.43 -12.09 0.86
C TYR A 145 1.15 -10.77 1.17
N ALA A 146 0.53 -9.62 0.90
CA ALA A 146 1.03 -8.30 1.23
C ALA A 146 0.37 -7.68 2.49
N GLN A 147 -0.62 -8.33 3.13
CA GLN A 147 -1.40 -7.73 4.23
C GLN A 147 -0.60 -7.42 5.50
N ASN A 148 0.49 -8.16 5.76
CA ASN A 148 1.38 -7.92 6.91
C ASN A 148 2.51 -6.92 6.61
N GLN A 149 2.51 -6.28 5.42
CA GLN A 149 3.50 -5.26 5.10
C GLN A 149 3.26 -3.99 5.91
N THR A 150 4.31 -3.52 6.57
CA THR A 150 4.29 -2.23 7.26
C THR A 150 4.37 -1.10 6.25
N ALA A 151 3.76 0.03 6.61
CA ALA A 151 3.71 1.22 5.77
C ALA A 151 5.11 1.64 5.29
N SER A 152 5.34 1.67 3.97
CA SER A 152 6.67 1.90 3.42
C SER A 152 7.16 3.33 3.65
N VAL A 153 8.46 3.54 3.45
CA VAL A 153 9.09 4.87 3.52
C VAL A 153 8.62 5.84 2.42
N VAL A 154 7.99 5.35 1.35
CA VAL A 154 7.52 6.19 0.22
C VAL A 154 6.01 6.14 0.03
N GLN A 155 5.26 5.35 0.81
CA GLN A 155 3.82 5.14 0.65
C GLN A 155 3.02 6.42 0.36
N HIS A 156 3.27 7.53 1.06
CA HIS A 156 2.60 8.82 0.84
C HIS A 156 2.62 9.36 -0.61
N PHE A 157 3.53 8.88 -1.48
CA PHE A 157 3.55 9.20 -2.91
C PHE A 157 2.31 8.73 -3.67
N TRP A 158 1.45 7.91 -3.08
CA TRP A 158 0.16 7.51 -3.64
C TRP A 158 -0.67 8.72 -4.09
N SER A 159 -0.73 9.78 -3.27
CA SER A 159 -1.53 10.95 -3.59
C SER A 159 -0.91 11.77 -4.72
N LEU A 160 0.43 11.86 -4.75
CA LEU A 160 1.17 12.49 -5.85
C LEU A 160 0.93 11.74 -7.15
N SER A 161 0.92 10.41 -7.11
CA SER A 161 0.64 9.55 -8.26
C SER A 161 -0.72 9.86 -8.88
N ILE A 162 -1.78 9.91 -8.06
CA ILE A 162 -3.12 10.32 -8.53
C ILE A 162 -3.09 11.74 -9.12
N GLN A 163 -2.40 12.69 -8.46
CA GLN A 163 -2.29 14.06 -8.96
C GLN A 163 -1.53 14.13 -10.30
N GLY A 164 -0.48 13.33 -10.48
CA GLY A 164 0.28 13.23 -11.73
C GLY A 164 -0.55 12.62 -12.86
N GLN A 165 -1.30 11.55 -12.57
CA GLN A 165 -2.26 10.95 -13.51
C GLN A 165 -3.32 11.96 -13.93
N PHE A 166 -3.87 12.72 -12.98
CA PHE A 166 -4.77 13.83 -13.27
C PHE A 166 -4.10 14.84 -14.22
N TYR A 167 -2.88 15.28 -13.95
CA TYR A 167 -2.19 16.22 -14.84
C TYR A 167 -1.93 15.67 -16.24
N LEU A 168 -1.77 14.35 -16.39
CA LEU A 168 -1.62 13.70 -17.68
C LEU A 168 -2.96 13.67 -18.45
N VAL A 169 -4.02 13.21 -17.80
CA VAL A 169 -5.32 12.93 -18.45
C VAL A 169 -6.18 14.18 -18.62
N TRP A 170 -6.14 15.13 -17.69
CA TRP A 170 -7.06 16.28 -17.68
C TRP A 170 -7.00 17.19 -18.93
N PRO A 171 -5.83 17.52 -19.49
CA PRO A 171 -5.74 18.25 -20.74
C PRO A 171 -6.38 17.50 -21.92
N MET A 172 -6.29 16.17 -21.94
CA MET A 172 -6.93 15.35 -22.98
C MET A 172 -8.45 15.39 -22.84
N LEU A 173 -8.97 15.28 -21.61
CA LEU A 173 -10.40 15.41 -21.32
C LEU A 173 -10.93 16.77 -21.78
N VAL A 174 -10.27 17.87 -21.40
CA VAL A 174 -10.67 19.21 -21.84
C VAL A 174 -10.58 19.34 -23.37
N GLY A 175 -9.53 18.78 -23.99
CA GLY A 175 -9.39 18.75 -25.45
C GLY A 175 -10.55 18.02 -26.14
N LEU A 176 -10.96 16.86 -25.62
CA LEU A 176 -12.09 16.08 -26.12
C LEU A 176 -13.40 16.88 -26.01
N VAL A 177 -13.65 17.50 -24.86
CA VAL A 177 -14.83 18.37 -24.66
C VAL A 177 -14.83 19.54 -25.65
N VAL A 178 -13.67 20.14 -25.92
CA VAL A 178 -13.53 21.21 -26.92
C VAL A 178 -13.90 20.73 -28.31
N VAL A 179 -13.45 19.54 -28.72
CA VAL A 179 -13.79 18.94 -30.02
C VAL A 179 -15.29 18.69 -30.10
N ILE A 180 -15.88 18.03 -29.10
CA ILE A 180 -17.32 17.73 -29.06
C ILE A 180 -18.16 19.01 -29.10
N ALA A 181 -17.78 20.03 -28.32
CA ALA A 181 -18.48 21.30 -28.29
C ALA A 181 -18.44 22.00 -29.65
N ARG A 182 -17.28 21.99 -30.34
CA ARG A 182 -17.15 22.55 -31.69
C ARG A 182 -17.97 21.81 -32.73
N LEU A 183 -17.94 20.47 -32.71
CA LEU A 183 -18.70 19.63 -33.64
C LEU A 183 -20.22 19.77 -33.45
N SER A 184 -20.66 19.97 -32.20
CA SER A 184 -22.08 20.07 -31.84
C SER A 184 -22.61 21.50 -31.85
N GLY A 185 -21.81 22.49 -32.23
CA GLY A 185 -22.19 23.91 -32.17
C GLY A 185 -22.45 24.46 -30.76
N GLN A 186 -22.03 23.73 -29.72
CA GLN A 186 -22.25 24.10 -28.33
C GLN A 186 -21.17 25.04 -27.80
N ARG A 187 -21.52 25.84 -26.78
CA ARG A 187 -20.55 26.67 -26.06
C ARG A 187 -19.67 25.77 -25.17
N LEU A 188 -18.36 26.03 -25.19
CA LEU A 188 -17.37 25.25 -24.42
C LEU A 188 -17.68 25.21 -22.90
N ARG A 189 -18.03 26.34 -22.30
CA ARG A 189 -18.19 26.46 -20.84
C ARG A 189 -19.32 25.56 -20.31
N PRO A 190 -20.57 25.60 -20.85
CA PRO A 190 -21.62 24.66 -20.46
C PRO A 190 -21.25 23.20 -20.71
N ALA A 191 -20.68 22.87 -21.87
CA ALA A 191 -20.29 21.49 -22.20
C ALA A 191 -19.26 20.93 -21.21
N LEU A 192 -18.26 21.73 -20.84
CA LEU A 192 -17.27 21.36 -19.84
C LEU A 192 -17.89 21.23 -18.45
N PHE A 193 -18.77 22.13 -18.05
CA PHE A 193 -19.44 22.03 -16.74
C PHE A 193 -20.26 20.74 -16.64
N ILE A 194 -21.01 20.39 -17.69
CA ILE A 194 -21.79 19.13 -17.74
C ILE A 194 -20.86 17.92 -17.65
N ALA A 195 -19.75 17.92 -18.40
CA ALA A 195 -18.77 16.84 -18.35
C ALA A 195 -18.15 16.68 -16.95
N LEU A 196 -17.79 17.79 -16.30
CA LEU A 196 -17.24 17.78 -14.94
C LEU A 196 -18.28 17.34 -13.89
N LEU A 197 -19.55 17.75 -14.05
CA LEU A 197 -20.64 17.32 -13.18
C LEU A 197 -20.91 15.82 -13.32
N ALA A 198 -20.95 15.30 -14.55
CA ALA A 198 -21.11 13.87 -14.80
C ALA A 198 -19.94 13.07 -14.17
N LEU A 199 -18.71 13.56 -14.34
CA LEU A 199 -17.52 12.94 -13.75
C LEU A 199 -17.54 13.00 -12.22
N PHE A 200 -17.96 14.12 -11.64
CA PHE A 200 -18.14 14.28 -10.19
C PHE A 200 -19.14 13.26 -9.64
N VAL A 201 -20.34 13.16 -10.23
CA VAL A 201 -21.39 12.25 -9.76
C VAL A 201 -20.96 10.79 -9.92
N ALA A 202 -20.46 10.40 -11.09
CA ALA A 202 -20.05 9.02 -11.34
C ALA A 202 -18.91 8.58 -10.41
N SER A 203 -17.89 9.42 -10.24
CA SER A 203 -16.74 9.11 -9.39
C SER A 203 -17.10 9.12 -7.90
N LEU A 204 -18.00 10.00 -7.45
CA LEU A 204 -18.48 10.01 -6.06
C LEU A 204 -19.33 8.78 -5.73
N LEU A 205 -20.26 8.40 -6.63
CA LEU A 205 -21.07 7.19 -6.47
C LEU A 205 -20.19 5.94 -6.43
N TRP A 206 -19.21 5.85 -7.33
CA TRP A 206 -18.23 4.77 -7.32
C TRP A 206 -17.41 4.73 -6.03
N SER A 207 -16.99 5.90 -5.52
CA SER A 207 -16.26 6.02 -4.25
C SER A 207 -17.08 5.50 -3.07
N VAL A 208 -18.35 5.88 -2.97
CA VAL A 208 -19.24 5.41 -1.89
C VAL A 208 -19.46 3.89 -1.97
N TRP A 209 -19.77 3.37 -3.16
CA TRP A 209 -19.99 1.94 -3.35
C TRP A 209 -18.73 1.12 -3.04
N LEU A 210 -17.58 1.48 -3.62
CA LEU A 210 -16.35 0.73 -3.44
C LEU A 210 -15.82 0.82 -2.00
N THR A 211 -16.02 1.95 -1.32
CA THR A 211 -15.67 2.09 0.11
C THR A 211 -16.48 1.11 0.97
N GLY A 212 -17.76 0.89 0.64
CA GLY A 212 -18.60 -0.07 1.35
C GLY A 212 -18.25 -1.54 1.09
N THR A 213 -17.69 -1.86 -0.07
CA THR A 213 -17.32 -3.25 -0.44
C THR A 213 -15.87 -3.59 -0.14
N ASN A 214 -14.93 -2.65 -0.35
CA ASN A 214 -13.50 -2.82 -0.14
C ASN A 214 -12.84 -1.44 0.08
N GLN A 215 -12.82 -0.98 1.34
CA GLN A 215 -12.29 0.33 1.70
C GLN A 215 -10.80 0.52 1.36
N PRO A 216 -9.89 -0.44 1.63
CA PRO A 216 -8.47 -0.31 1.28
C PRO A 216 -8.24 -0.06 -0.21
N LEU A 217 -8.92 -0.82 -1.08
CA LEU A 217 -8.88 -0.60 -2.52
C LEU A 217 -9.46 0.77 -2.89
N ALA A 218 -10.63 1.12 -2.34
CA ALA A 218 -11.28 2.40 -2.57
C ALA A 218 -10.39 3.59 -2.22
N TYR A 219 -9.54 3.45 -1.19
CA TYR A 219 -8.69 4.52 -0.70
C TYR A 219 -7.63 4.95 -1.72
N PHE A 220 -6.98 4.01 -2.41
CA PHE A 220 -5.90 4.25 -3.36
C PHE A 220 -6.34 4.31 -4.83
N HIS A 221 -7.57 3.88 -5.14
CA HIS A 221 -8.06 3.82 -6.51
C HIS A 221 -8.28 5.21 -7.13
N SER A 222 -7.70 5.50 -8.30
CA SER A 222 -7.79 6.84 -8.90
C SER A 222 -9.24 7.28 -9.19
N LEU A 223 -10.09 6.35 -9.67
CA LEU A 223 -11.48 6.68 -10.02
C LEU A 223 -12.38 7.02 -8.82
N THR A 224 -12.00 6.70 -7.58
CA THR A 224 -12.77 7.11 -6.39
C THR A 224 -12.41 8.52 -5.92
N ARG A 225 -11.37 9.13 -6.50
CA ARG A 225 -10.82 10.45 -6.14
C ARG A 225 -11.02 11.53 -7.20
N VAL A 226 -11.25 11.15 -8.45
CA VAL A 226 -11.38 12.09 -9.58
C VAL A 226 -12.50 13.13 -9.38
N TRP A 227 -13.55 12.82 -8.62
CA TRP A 227 -14.60 13.79 -8.28
C TRP A 227 -14.07 15.02 -7.53
N GLU A 228 -13.01 14.88 -6.71
CA GLU A 228 -12.41 15.99 -5.94
C GLU A 228 -11.78 17.03 -6.88
N PHE A 229 -11.09 16.58 -7.93
CA PHE A 229 -10.57 17.45 -8.97
C PHE A 229 -11.69 18.09 -9.81
N SER A 230 -12.74 17.32 -10.09
CA SER A 230 -13.92 17.78 -10.84
C SER A 230 -14.64 18.90 -10.10
N ALA A 231 -14.83 18.75 -8.78
CA ALA A 231 -15.37 19.78 -7.90
C ALA A 231 -14.54 21.08 -7.97
N GLY A 232 -13.21 20.95 -7.96
CA GLY A 232 -12.30 22.08 -8.11
C GLY A 232 -12.47 22.79 -9.46
N GLY A 233 -12.57 22.00 -10.54
CA GLY A 233 -12.81 22.50 -11.88
C GLY A 233 -14.14 23.25 -12.02
N MET A 234 -15.21 22.74 -11.41
CA MET A 234 -16.52 23.40 -11.36
C MET A 234 -16.46 24.71 -10.56
N LEU A 235 -15.77 24.72 -9.41
CA LEU A 235 -15.57 25.94 -8.60
C LEU A 235 -14.82 27.02 -9.38
N ALA A 236 -13.86 26.65 -10.24
CA ALA A 236 -13.12 27.62 -11.06
C ALA A 236 -14.03 28.45 -11.97
N TRP A 237 -15.20 27.91 -12.33
CA TRP A 237 -16.22 28.61 -13.11
C TRP A 237 -17.17 29.42 -12.21
N GLY A 238 -17.76 28.78 -11.20
CA GLY A 238 -18.81 29.37 -10.35
C GLY A 238 -18.35 30.47 -9.39
N ILE A 239 -17.06 30.52 -9.05
CA ILE A 239 -16.55 31.48 -8.05
C ILE A 239 -16.67 32.95 -8.50
N SER A 240 -16.73 33.19 -9.82
CA SER A 240 -16.82 34.54 -10.40
C SER A 240 -18.25 35.06 -10.51
N SER A 241 -19.24 34.19 -10.46
CA SER A 241 -20.67 34.53 -10.57
C SER A 241 -21.35 34.75 -9.22
N VAL A 242 -20.67 34.41 -8.11
CA VAL A 242 -21.26 34.49 -6.76
C VAL A 242 -20.69 35.71 -6.02
N GLU A 243 -21.51 36.75 -5.87
CA GLU A 243 -21.16 37.94 -5.09
C GLU A 243 -21.74 37.86 -3.67
N LEU A 244 -20.94 37.38 -2.72
CA LEU A 244 -21.34 37.39 -1.31
C LEU A 244 -21.10 38.76 -0.65
N PRO A 245 -21.99 39.23 0.25
CA PRO A 245 -21.72 40.41 1.06
C PRO A 245 -20.54 40.16 2.01
N ARG A 246 -19.85 41.24 2.40
CA ARG A 246 -18.56 41.17 3.12
C ARG A 246 -18.62 40.37 4.43
N TRP A 247 -19.68 40.54 5.23
CA TRP A 247 -19.85 39.82 6.49
C TRP A 247 -19.99 38.31 6.27
N LEU A 248 -20.72 37.90 5.23
CA LEU A 248 -20.94 36.51 4.89
C LEU A 248 -19.64 35.87 4.36
N ARG A 249 -18.81 36.60 3.61
CA ARG A 249 -17.48 36.11 3.21
C ARG A 249 -16.57 35.83 4.41
N ILE A 250 -16.62 36.67 5.44
CA ILE A 250 -15.85 36.46 6.69
C ILE A 250 -16.34 35.20 7.40
N ALA A 251 -17.66 35.07 7.60
CA ALA A 251 -18.27 33.92 8.26
C ALA A 251 -17.98 32.61 7.51
N VAL A 252 -18.18 32.60 6.19
CA VAL A 252 -17.92 31.44 5.32
C VAL A 252 -16.44 31.07 5.31
N GLY A 253 -15.54 32.06 5.29
CA GLY A 253 -14.09 31.81 5.35
C GLY A 253 -13.66 31.12 6.65
N TRP A 254 -14.14 31.61 7.80
CA TRP A 254 -13.86 30.98 9.09
C TRP A 254 -14.56 29.63 9.27
N ALA A 255 -15.81 29.49 8.82
CA ALA A 255 -16.51 28.22 8.81
C ALA A 255 -15.74 27.17 8.00
N GLY A 256 -15.18 27.55 6.85
CA GLY A 256 -14.31 26.68 6.07
C GLY A 256 -13.02 26.31 6.80
N VAL A 257 -12.32 27.25 7.44
CA VAL A 257 -11.08 26.97 8.20
C VAL A 257 -11.34 26.04 9.39
N ILE A 258 -12.37 26.34 10.19
CA ILE A 258 -12.77 25.53 11.35
C ILE A 258 -13.25 24.15 10.89
N GLY A 259 -14.06 24.10 9.83
CA GLY A 259 -14.51 22.86 9.21
C GLY A 259 -13.34 21.98 8.77
N LEU A 260 -12.31 22.57 8.16
CA LEU A 260 -11.13 21.83 7.71
C LEU A 260 -10.30 21.29 8.89
N ILE A 261 -10.08 22.10 9.94
CA ILE A 261 -9.31 21.68 11.11
C ILE A 261 -10.05 20.58 11.90
N SER A 262 -11.37 20.73 12.05
CA SER A 262 -12.22 19.78 12.79
C SER A 262 -12.40 18.45 12.06
N CYS A 263 -12.31 18.43 10.73
CA CYS A 263 -12.47 17.22 9.91
C CYS A 263 -11.64 16.05 10.44
N GLY A 264 -10.32 16.23 10.58
CA GLY A 264 -9.46 15.13 11.05
C GLY A 264 -9.68 14.75 12.53
N ILE A 265 -10.19 15.66 13.36
CA ILE A 265 -10.43 15.40 14.80
C ILE A 265 -11.66 14.50 14.94
N VAL A 266 -12.71 14.82 14.19
CA VAL A 266 -14.03 14.18 14.28
C VAL A 266 -14.10 12.91 13.45
N VAL A 267 -13.52 12.89 12.26
CA VAL A 267 -13.62 11.75 11.33
C VAL A 267 -12.64 10.65 11.73
N GLN A 268 -13.19 9.51 12.16
CA GLN A 268 -12.44 8.27 12.27
C GLN A 268 -12.35 7.61 10.90
N VAL A 269 -11.12 7.49 10.39
CA VAL A 269 -10.82 7.14 9.00
C VAL A 269 -11.02 5.65 8.70
N GLY A 270 -10.98 4.80 9.72
CA GLY A 270 -10.73 3.36 9.60
C GLY A 270 -11.74 2.50 8.83
N SER A 271 -12.88 3.04 8.40
CA SER A 271 -13.86 2.25 7.61
C SER A 271 -14.68 3.01 6.59
N SER A 272 -14.76 4.34 6.67
CA SER A 272 -15.77 5.12 5.90
C SER A 272 -15.16 6.17 4.97
N PHE A 273 -13.83 6.22 4.87
CA PHE A 273 -13.10 7.18 4.03
C PHE A 273 -12.48 6.45 2.81
N PRO A 274 -12.49 6.97 1.57
CA PRO A 274 -12.94 8.30 1.14
C PRO A 274 -14.44 8.53 1.24
N GLY A 275 -15.25 7.60 0.71
CA GLY A 275 -16.71 7.62 0.76
C GLY A 275 -17.36 9.01 0.63
N TYR A 276 -18.48 9.18 1.32
CA TYR A 276 -19.16 10.47 1.42
C TYR A 276 -18.47 11.40 2.43
N LEU A 277 -17.66 10.88 3.36
CA LEU A 277 -16.99 11.67 4.40
C LEU A 277 -15.95 12.63 3.82
N ALA A 278 -15.33 12.29 2.69
CA ALA A 278 -14.43 13.17 1.95
C ALA A 278 -15.13 14.44 1.42
N LEU A 279 -16.47 14.52 1.37
CA LEU A 279 -17.18 15.77 1.07
C LEU A 279 -16.93 16.86 2.11
N TRP A 280 -16.62 16.50 3.35
CA TRP A 280 -16.38 17.45 4.43
C TRP A 280 -15.16 18.34 4.15
N PRO A 281 -13.92 17.83 3.99
CA PRO A 281 -12.75 18.66 3.73
C PRO A 281 -12.87 19.39 2.39
N ILE A 282 -13.52 18.79 1.40
CA ILE A 282 -13.77 19.38 0.09
C ILE A 282 -14.70 20.60 0.20
N THR A 283 -15.81 20.47 0.92
CA THR A 283 -16.75 21.58 1.16
C THR A 283 -16.09 22.67 1.97
N ALA A 284 -15.34 22.32 3.02
CA ALA A 284 -14.59 23.27 3.83
C ALA A 284 -13.60 24.10 2.99
N ALA A 285 -12.82 23.45 2.12
CA ALA A 285 -11.93 24.13 1.19
C ALA A 285 -12.69 24.97 0.14
N ALA A 286 -13.82 24.49 -0.37
CA ALA A 286 -14.68 25.24 -1.29
C ALA A 286 -15.20 26.55 -0.65
N LEU A 287 -15.60 26.51 0.62
CA LEU A 287 -16.02 27.68 1.38
C LEU A 287 -14.87 28.69 1.53
N ILE A 288 -13.66 28.24 1.85
CA ILE A 288 -12.47 29.11 1.93
C ILE A 288 -12.20 29.78 0.57
N LEU A 289 -12.28 29.02 -0.53
CA LEU A 289 -12.07 29.55 -1.87
C LEU A 289 -13.14 30.60 -2.23
N LEU A 290 -14.41 30.30 -1.95
CA LEU A 290 -15.58 31.16 -2.22
C LEU A 290 -15.52 32.48 -1.43
N ALA A 291 -15.09 32.43 -0.17
CA ALA A 291 -14.88 33.63 0.64
C ALA A 291 -13.91 34.63 -0.03
N GLY A 292 -12.89 34.10 -0.72
CA GLY A 292 -11.93 34.89 -1.50
C GLY A 292 -11.26 35.98 -0.67
N ARG A 293 -11.00 37.14 -1.28
CA ARG A 293 -10.49 38.31 -0.55
C ARG A 293 -11.65 39.09 0.06
N THR A 294 -11.68 39.17 1.38
CA THR A 294 -12.72 39.88 2.14
C THR A 294 -12.42 41.37 2.30
N GLY A 295 -11.15 41.76 2.18
CA GLY A 295 -10.68 43.12 2.45
C GLY A 295 -10.88 43.56 3.90
N SER A 296 -11.19 42.64 4.82
CA SER A 296 -11.42 42.91 6.25
C SER A 296 -10.22 42.47 7.08
N PRO A 297 -9.86 43.20 8.17
CA PRO A 297 -8.86 42.73 9.10
C PRO A 297 -9.28 41.43 9.83
N LEU A 298 -10.58 41.15 9.90
CA LEU A 298 -11.17 39.99 10.57
C LEU A 298 -11.34 38.76 9.67
N GLY A 299 -11.02 38.88 8.38
CA GLY A 299 -11.18 37.80 7.42
C GLY A 299 -10.09 36.73 7.56
N ALA A 300 -10.49 35.45 7.42
CA ALA A 300 -9.56 34.32 7.38
C ALA A 300 -8.51 34.46 6.27
N ASP A 301 -8.82 35.20 5.19
CA ASP A 301 -7.91 35.50 4.09
C ASP A 301 -6.67 36.27 4.53
N ARG A 302 -6.74 37.07 5.61
CA ARG A 302 -5.57 37.79 6.15
C ARG A 302 -4.56 36.83 6.78
N LEU A 303 -5.03 35.84 7.54
CA LEU A 303 -4.19 34.80 8.13
C LEU A 303 -3.55 33.94 7.03
N LEU A 304 -4.36 33.50 6.06
CA LEU A 304 -3.90 32.68 4.94
C LEU A 304 -2.95 33.44 3.99
N ALA A 305 -3.14 34.74 3.81
CA ALA A 305 -2.26 35.59 2.99
C ALA A 305 -1.01 36.09 3.73
N ALA A 306 -0.84 35.77 5.01
CA ALA A 306 0.33 36.17 5.79
C ALA A 306 1.64 35.67 5.16
N ARG A 307 2.72 36.44 5.30
CA ARG A 307 4.03 36.08 4.70
C ARG A 307 4.52 34.67 5.10
N PRO A 308 4.44 34.25 6.39
CA PRO A 308 4.85 32.90 6.77
C PRO A 308 4.00 31.81 6.12
N MET A 309 2.67 31.99 6.08
CA MET A 309 1.75 31.05 5.45
C MET A 309 2.00 30.94 3.94
N ARG A 310 2.27 32.04 3.26
CA ARG A 310 2.63 32.01 1.83
C ARG A 310 3.96 31.30 1.57
N TYR A 311 4.96 31.52 2.42
CA TYR A 311 6.24 30.84 2.30
C TYR A 311 6.09 29.34 2.53
N LEU A 312 5.37 28.94 3.58
CA LEU A 312 5.05 27.55 3.84
C LEU A 312 4.21 26.91 2.71
N GLY A 313 3.30 27.68 2.12
CA GLY A 313 2.55 27.27 0.93
C GLY A 313 3.44 27.00 -0.28
N ASN A 314 4.52 27.76 -0.45
CA ASN A 314 5.53 27.48 -1.47
C ASN A 314 6.29 26.19 -1.16
N LEU A 315 6.66 25.97 0.11
CA LEU A 315 7.34 24.76 0.58
C LEU A 315 6.46 23.51 0.62
N SER A 316 5.14 23.65 0.52
CA SER A 316 4.18 22.55 0.73
C SER A 316 4.47 21.28 -0.07
N TYR A 317 5.01 21.41 -1.28
CA TYR A 317 5.39 20.27 -2.11
C TYR A 317 6.59 19.52 -1.51
N SER A 318 7.72 20.20 -1.29
CA SER A 318 8.90 19.59 -0.66
C SER A 318 8.62 19.07 0.74
N LEU A 319 7.77 19.76 1.51
CA LEU A 319 7.34 19.31 2.84
C LEU A 319 6.54 18.02 2.75
N TYR A 320 5.64 17.91 1.77
CA TYR A 320 4.93 16.67 1.53
C TYR A 320 5.89 15.53 1.17
N LEU A 321 6.94 15.78 0.37
CA LEU A 321 7.91 14.73 0.02
C LEU A 321 8.75 14.24 1.21
N TRP A 322 9.11 15.12 2.16
CA TRP A 322 10.03 14.78 3.24
C TRP A 322 9.37 14.31 4.54
N HIS A 323 8.16 14.78 4.85
CA HIS A 323 7.58 14.53 6.18
C HIS A 323 7.40 13.05 6.50
N TRP A 324 7.02 12.25 5.50
CA TRP A 324 6.71 10.84 5.69
C TRP A 324 7.97 9.96 5.74
N PRO A 325 8.95 10.06 4.82
CA PRO A 325 10.17 9.27 4.92
C PRO A 325 10.94 9.57 6.22
N VAL A 326 11.00 10.84 6.64
CA VAL A 326 11.65 11.22 7.91
C VAL A 326 10.93 10.60 9.10
N LEU A 327 9.59 10.61 9.11
CA LEU A 327 8.79 9.96 10.14
C LEU A 327 9.07 8.44 10.20
N VAL A 328 8.93 7.74 9.07
CA VAL A 328 9.08 6.27 9.03
C VAL A 328 10.51 5.85 9.39
N LEU A 329 11.53 6.51 8.82
CA LEU A 329 12.92 6.21 9.15
C LEU A 329 13.24 6.49 10.63
N TYR A 330 12.69 7.55 11.21
CA TYR A 330 12.86 7.83 12.63
C TYR A 330 12.25 6.70 13.49
N LEU A 331 11.03 6.25 13.17
CA LEU A 331 10.38 5.16 13.90
C LEU A 331 11.19 3.86 13.83
N VAL A 332 11.73 3.53 12.65
CA VAL A 332 12.59 2.36 12.43
C VAL A 332 13.89 2.46 13.23
N VAL A 333 14.63 3.57 13.10
CA VAL A 333 15.94 3.73 13.76
C VAL A 333 15.82 3.80 15.29
N ARG A 334 14.70 4.29 15.80
CA ARG A 334 14.46 4.41 17.25
C ARG A 334 13.73 3.21 17.84
N ASP A 335 13.36 2.24 17.02
CA ASP A 335 12.54 1.07 17.38
C ASP A 335 11.29 1.48 18.18
N ARG A 336 10.51 2.41 17.61
CA ARG A 336 9.28 2.93 18.24
C ARG A 336 8.09 2.79 17.32
N THR A 337 6.94 2.52 17.92
CA THR A 337 5.64 2.48 17.22
C THR A 337 4.94 3.85 17.21
N GLN A 338 5.30 4.76 18.13
CA GLN A 338 4.68 6.09 18.25
C GLN A 338 5.69 7.17 18.65
N LEU A 339 5.36 8.41 18.31
CA LEU A 339 6.14 9.60 18.66
C LEU A 339 5.58 10.30 19.89
N GLY A 340 6.45 10.53 20.87
CA GLY A 340 6.21 11.56 21.87
C GLY A 340 6.33 12.97 21.27
N LEU A 341 5.93 13.99 22.02
CA LEU A 341 5.94 15.39 21.57
C LEU A 341 7.32 15.84 21.04
N LEU A 342 8.40 15.58 21.79
CA LEU A 342 9.77 15.98 21.40
C LEU A 342 10.24 15.28 20.13
N GLY A 343 9.96 13.99 19.96
CA GLY A 343 10.29 13.24 18.76
C GLY A 343 9.56 13.79 17.54
N GLY A 344 8.26 14.07 17.68
CA GLY A 344 7.45 14.68 16.62
C GLY A 344 7.92 16.08 16.21
N LEU A 345 8.29 16.92 17.19
CA LEU A 345 8.89 18.23 16.91
C LEU A 345 10.21 18.09 16.13
N GLY A 346 11.05 17.12 16.50
CA GLY A 346 12.29 16.81 15.78
C GLY A 346 12.04 16.39 14.33
N VAL A 347 11.09 15.48 14.11
CA VAL A 347 10.67 15.02 12.76
C VAL A 347 10.18 16.18 11.92
N ILE A 348 9.32 17.06 12.46
CA ILE A 348 8.79 18.23 11.76
C ILE A 348 9.90 19.23 11.44
N ALA A 349 10.78 19.52 12.40
CA ALA A 349 11.89 20.45 12.21
C ALA A 349 12.85 19.96 11.12
N LEU A 350 13.22 18.67 11.14
CA LEU A 350 14.07 18.07 10.13
C LEU A 350 13.38 18.06 8.75
N SER A 351 12.10 17.72 8.70
CA SER A 351 11.31 17.74 7.46
C SER A 351 11.25 19.14 6.85
N LEU A 352 11.01 20.17 7.68
CA LEU A 352 11.01 21.57 7.24
C LEU A 352 12.39 22.01 6.75
N LEU A 353 13.47 21.65 7.46
CA LEU A 353 14.83 21.95 7.04
C LEU A 353 15.13 21.35 5.66
N LEU A 354 14.89 20.05 5.49
CA LEU A 354 15.09 19.36 4.21
C LEU A 354 14.20 19.94 3.10
N SER A 355 13.00 20.39 3.45
CA SER A 355 12.08 21.05 2.50
C SER A 355 12.61 22.40 2.03
N VAL A 356 13.14 23.22 2.94
CA VAL A 356 13.77 24.51 2.62
C VAL A 356 14.98 24.29 1.71
N LEU A 357 15.84 23.33 2.05
CA LEU A 357 17.01 22.99 1.25
C LEU A 357 16.59 22.52 -0.16
N THR A 358 15.66 21.57 -0.25
CA THR A 358 15.17 21.04 -1.53
C THR A 358 14.51 22.13 -2.37
N TYR A 359 13.71 23.00 -1.76
CA TYR A 359 13.05 24.11 -2.46
C TYR A 359 14.06 25.09 -3.05
N HIS A 360 15.05 25.54 -2.29
CA HIS A 360 16.00 26.55 -2.74
C HIS A 360 17.13 26.02 -3.61
N PHE A 361 17.57 24.77 -3.42
CA PHE A 361 18.69 24.19 -4.14
C PHE A 361 18.29 23.29 -5.32
N VAL A 362 17.06 22.75 -5.33
CA VAL A 362 16.59 21.85 -6.40
C VAL A 362 15.40 22.44 -7.15
N GLU A 363 14.29 22.72 -6.46
CA GLU A 363 13.04 23.12 -7.12
C GLU A 363 13.16 24.49 -7.80
N GLU A 364 13.55 25.52 -7.06
CA GLU A 364 13.59 26.90 -7.55
C GLU A 364 14.64 27.12 -8.65
N PRO A 365 15.88 26.59 -8.55
CA PRO A 365 16.86 26.71 -9.61
C PRO A 365 16.40 26.05 -10.91
N VAL A 366 15.86 24.82 -10.85
CA VAL A 366 15.38 24.14 -12.05
C VAL A 366 14.16 24.84 -12.65
N ARG A 367 13.25 25.35 -11.81
CA ARG A 367 12.09 26.14 -12.24
C ARG A 367 12.49 27.41 -12.97
N ARG A 368 13.53 28.12 -12.50
CA ARG A 368 14.05 29.36 -13.11
C ARG A 368 14.99 29.11 -14.29
N SER A 369 15.51 27.89 -14.44
CA SER A 369 16.43 27.55 -15.53
C SER A 369 15.74 27.58 -16.91
N ARG A 370 16.52 27.82 -17.97
CA ARG A 370 16.05 27.73 -19.37
C ARG A 370 16.01 26.30 -19.92
N VAL A 371 16.18 25.28 -19.04
CA VAL A 371 16.12 23.87 -19.43
C VAL A 371 14.76 23.61 -20.07
N GLY A 372 14.73 23.03 -21.28
CA GLY A 372 13.47 22.77 -21.98
C GLY A 372 12.78 23.97 -22.66
N GLU A 373 13.36 25.18 -22.60
CA GLU A 373 12.81 26.36 -23.29
C GLU A 373 13.38 26.56 -24.70
N ARG A 374 14.62 26.10 -24.95
CA ARG A 374 15.30 26.22 -26.26
C ARG A 374 14.80 25.21 -27.31
N ASN A 375 14.36 24.03 -26.88
CA ASN A 375 13.89 22.97 -27.77
C ASN A 375 12.55 22.45 -27.25
N ARG A 376 11.59 22.26 -28.16
CA ARG A 376 10.27 21.68 -27.91
C ARG A 376 10.31 20.36 -27.11
N TRP A 377 11.36 19.55 -27.21
CA TRP A 377 11.53 18.27 -26.49
C TRP A 377 12.45 18.37 -25.25
N GLY A 378 13.05 19.53 -24.98
CA GLY A 378 14.12 19.64 -23.98
C GLY A 378 13.66 19.31 -22.55
N ALA A 379 12.43 19.64 -22.17
CA ALA A 379 11.89 19.29 -20.85
C ALA A 379 11.72 17.77 -20.67
N TYR A 380 11.32 17.07 -21.73
CA TYR A 380 11.17 15.60 -21.71
C TYR A 380 12.52 14.91 -21.63
N ARG A 381 13.50 15.36 -22.43
CA ARG A 381 14.89 14.85 -22.36
C ARG A 381 15.48 15.05 -20.97
N PHE A 382 15.24 16.21 -20.36
CA PHE A 382 15.65 16.46 -18.98
C PHE A 382 14.95 15.51 -18.00
N GLY A 383 13.63 15.34 -18.11
CA GLY A 383 12.87 14.39 -17.30
C GLY A 383 13.41 12.96 -17.38
N VAL A 384 13.72 12.47 -18.59
CA VAL A 384 14.35 11.17 -18.80
C VAL A 384 15.75 11.12 -18.17
N ALA A 385 16.57 12.15 -18.38
CA ALA A 385 17.93 12.20 -17.86
C ALA A 385 17.99 12.14 -16.32
N VAL A 386 17.03 12.74 -15.61
CA VAL A 386 16.94 12.63 -14.15
C VAL A 386 16.28 11.34 -13.67
N MET A 387 15.47 10.68 -14.50
CA MET A 387 14.80 9.42 -14.18
C MET A 387 15.75 8.22 -14.27
N VAL A 388 16.60 8.17 -15.30
CA VAL A 388 17.48 7.03 -15.59
C VAL A 388 18.35 6.63 -14.38
N PRO A 389 19.04 7.55 -13.67
CA PRO A 389 19.84 7.18 -12.50
C PRO A 389 19.03 6.50 -11.39
N ILE A 390 17.79 6.96 -11.15
CA ILE A 390 16.92 6.38 -10.12
C ILE A 390 16.51 4.97 -10.50
N MET A 391 16.09 4.77 -11.77
CA MET A 391 15.71 3.46 -12.27
C MET A 391 16.89 2.47 -12.29
N THR A 392 18.08 2.93 -12.68
CA THR A 392 19.29 2.09 -12.67
C THR A 392 19.69 1.70 -11.25
N ALA A 393 19.63 2.63 -10.29
CA ALA A 393 19.95 2.34 -8.90
C ALA A 393 18.91 1.39 -8.26
N ALA A 394 17.62 1.58 -8.55
CA ALA A 394 16.57 0.65 -8.10
C ALA A 394 16.75 -0.74 -8.71
N LEU A 395 17.11 -0.85 -9.99
CA LEU A 395 17.39 -2.13 -10.64
C LEU A 395 18.64 -2.81 -10.06
N ALA A 396 19.71 -2.05 -9.78
CA ALA A 396 20.90 -2.57 -9.13
C ALA A 396 20.58 -3.10 -7.73
N TRP A 397 19.79 -2.34 -6.95
CA TRP A 397 19.34 -2.77 -5.62
C TRP A 397 18.45 -4.02 -5.68
N GLN A 398 17.55 -4.09 -6.66
CA GLN A 398 16.75 -5.30 -6.94
C GLN A 398 17.64 -6.50 -7.25
N ALA A 399 18.64 -6.34 -8.12
CA ALA A 399 19.54 -7.43 -8.50
C ALA A 399 20.35 -7.96 -7.31
N VAL A 400 20.87 -7.06 -6.46
CA VAL A 400 21.55 -7.44 -5.21
C VAL A 400 20.60 -8.17 -4.26
N SER A 401 19.36 -7.68 -4.13
CA SER A 401 18.36 -8.30 -3.25
C SER A 401 17.94 -9.69 -3.72
N VAL A 402 17.74 -9.88 -5.03
CA VAL A 402 17.45 -11.20 -5.63
C VAL A 402 18.64 -12.14 -5.48
N HIS A 403 19.86 -11.67 -5.68
CA HIS A 403 21.06 -12.48 -5.48
C HIS A 403 21.17 -12.97 -4.03
N LYS A 404 20.98 -12.08 -3.05
CA LYS A 404 20.91 -12.46 -1.63
C LYS A 404 19.78 -13.45 -1.34
N ALA A 405 18.61 -13.24 -1.93
CA ALA A 405 17.43 -14.10 -1.73
C ALA A 405 17.53 -15.47 -2.41
N SER A 406 18.43 -15.66 -3.39
CA SER A 406 18.61 -16.93 -4.10
C SER A 406 19.88 -17.67 -3.68
N ALA A 407 20.74 -17.05 -2.86
CA ALA A 407 21.99 -17.61 -2.39
C ALA A 407 21.83 -18.70 -1.32
N TYR A 408 20.59 -19.05 -0.92
CA TYR A 408 20.30 -20.11 0.04
C TYR A 408 19.37 -21.15 -0.59
N ALA A 409 19.63 -22.42 -0.31
CA ALA A 409 18.75 -23.52 -0.64
C ALA A 409 18.79 -24.49 0.53
N VAL A 410 17.75 -24.48 1.37
CA VAL A 410 17.67 -25.40 2.49
C VAL A 410 17.17 -26.75 2.00
N SER A 411 17.96 -27.77 2.28
CA SER A 411 17.58 -29.17 2.11
C SER A 411 17.35 -29.78 3.49
N PHE A 412 16.57 -30.86 3.55
CA PHE A 412 16.29 -31.57 4.80
C PHE A 412 17.58 -32.14 5.46
N ASP A 413 18.63 -32.39 4.68
CA ASP A 413 19.92 -32.93 5.15
C ASP A 413 21.04 -31.87 5.23
N ASP A 414 20.68 -30.59 5.25
CA ASP A 414 21.66 -29.52 5.37
C ASP A 414 22.29 -29.52 6.79
N PRO A 415 23.59 -29.83 6.94
CA PRO A 415 24.24 -29.90 8.24
C PRO A 415 24.28 -28.55 8.96
N ASP A 416 24.29 -27.45 8.21
CA ASP A 416 24.38 -26.09 8.74
C ASP A 416 23.00 -25.56 9.15
N HIS A 417 21.91 -26.09 8.57
CA HIS A 417 20.55 -25.61 8.78
C HIS A 417 19.56 -26.74 9.14
N PRO A 418 19.81 -27.50 10.23
CA PRO A 418 18.98 -28.64 10.61
C PRO A 418 17.54 -28.28 10.98
N GLY A 419 17.24 -27.01 11.29
CA GLY A 419 15.88 -26.54 11.56
C GLY A 419 15.16 -27.39 12.61
N ALA A 420 13.96 -27.86 12.26
CA ALA A 420 13.14 -28.71 13.13
C ALA A 420 13.80 -30.04 13.52
N VAL A 421 14.71 -30.58 12.70
CA VAL A 421 15.44 -31.82 13.01
C VAL A 421 16.32 -31.64 14.24
N ALA A 422 16.78 -30.41 14.52
CA ALA A 422 17.54 -30.10 15.74
C ALA A 422 16.76 -30.32 17.05
N ARG A 423 15.43 -30.50 16.96
CA ARG A 423 14.54 -30.80 18.10
C ARG A 423 14.21 -32.30 18.21
N THR A 424 14.74 -33.14 17.33
CA THR A 424 14.52 -34.59 17.40
C THR A 424 15.42 -35.23 18.47
N ALA A 425 14.92 -36.30 19.10
CA ALA A 425 15.66 -37.01 20.13
C ALA A 425 16.95 -37.64 19.56
N GLY A 426 18.07 -37.42 20.24
CA GLY A 426 19.38 -37.94 19.82
C GLY A 426 20.04 -37.15 18.69
N PHE A 427 19.52 -35.97 18.32
CA PHE A 427 20.20 -35.09 17.38
C PHE A 427 21.50 -34.53 17.98
N GLU A 428 22.60 -34.67 17.25
CA GLU A 428 23.87 -33.99 17.53
C GLU A 428 24.14 -32.99 16.41
N TYR A 429 24.59 -31.78 16.72
CA TYR A 429 24.89 -30.80 15.68
C TYR A 429 26.26 -31.09 15.05
N TRP A 430 26.31 -31.23 13.72
CA TRP A 430 27.53 -31.55 12.96
C TRP A 430 27.85 -30.54 11.84
N GLY A 431 27.19 -29.38 11.85
CA GLY A 431 27.46 -28.28 10.91
C GLY A 431 28.59 -27.35 11.33
N ALA A 432 28.76 -26.27 10.57
CA ALA A 432 29.68 -25.17 10.88
C ALA A 432 29.32 -24.50 12.22
N ALA A 433 30.30 -23.90 12.90
CA ALA A 433 30.09 -23.34 14.24
C ALA A 433 29.13 -22.13 14.28
N ASP A 434 29.06 -21.34 13.20
CA ASP A 434 28.25 -20.12 13.11
C ASP A 434 27.78 -19.89 11.66
N PRO A 435 26.86 -20.72 11.15
CA PRO A 435 26.33 -20.55 9.81
C PRO A 435 25.34 -19.38 9.75
N PRO A 436 25.24 -18.68 8.61
CA PRO A 436 24.29 -17.59 8.46
C PRO A 436 22.84 -18.10 8.58
N LEU A 437 21.97 -17.32 9.24
CA LEU A 437 20.57 -17.71 9.40
C LEU A 437 19.81 -17.74 8.07
N VAL A 438 18.99 -18.77 7.88
CA VAL A 438 18.13 -18.96 6.71
C VAL A 438 16.63 -18.95 7.08
N PRO A 439 15.74 -18.44 6.21
CA PRO A 439 16.05 -17.66 5.02
C PRO A 439 16.75 -16.34 5.41
N PRO A 440 17.60 -15.77 4.51
CA PRO A 440 18.11 -14.42 4.66
C PRO A 440 16.96 -13.44 4.87
N LEU A 441 17.21 -12.40 5.67
CA LEU A 441 16.14 -11.47 6.07
C LEU A 441 15.44 -10.84 4.85
N VAL A 442 16.16 -10.59 3.75
CA VAL A 442 15.59 -10.07 2.50
C VAL A 442 14.54 -10.99 1.85
N ALA A 443 14.69 -12.31 1.99
CA ALA A 443 13.78 -13.30 1.41
C ALA A 443 12.62 -13.65 2.36
N LEU A 444 12.76 -13.31 3.65
CA LEU A 444 11.84 -13.71 4.71
C LEU A 444 10.36 -13.44 4.35
N PRO A 445 9.91 -12.22 3.95
CA PRO A 445 8.48 -11.95 3.70
C PRO A 445 7.87 -12.71 2.53
N THR A 446 8.71 -13.32 1.70
CA THR A 446 8.29 -14.08 0.51
C THR A 446 8.52 -15.58 0.67
N ASP A 447 8.97 -16.03 1.85
CA ASP A 447 9.26 -17.44 2.13
C ASP A 447 7.98 -18.25 2.44
N TRP A 448 6.98 -18.11 1.57
CA TRP A 448 5.72 -18.83 1.62
C TRP A 448 5.87 -20.23 1.04
N ALA A 449 5.21 -21.21 1.68
CA ALA A 449 5.21 -22.58 1.19
C ALA A 449 4.50 -22.66 -0.17
N THR A 450 5.18 -23.24 -1.15
CA THR A 450 4.63 -23.45 -2.50
C THR A 450 4.84 -24.89 -2.95
N MET A 451 3.97 -25.33 -3.85
CA MET A 451 4.04 -26.66 -4.46
C MET A 451 4.47 -26.51 -5.92
N THR A 452 5.59 -27.12 -6.29
CA THR A 452 6.16 -27.01 -7.65
C THR A 452 6.76 -28.37 -8.07
N PRO A 453 6.44 -28.88 -9.28
CA PRO A 453 5.41 -28.40 -10.21
C PRO A 453 3.99 -28.61 -9.66
N THR A 454 3.03 -27.76 -10.07
CA THR A 454 1.62 -27.85 -9.69
C THR A 454 0.71 -27.62 -10.89
N THR A 455 -0.49 -28.20 -10.83
CA THR A 455 -1.58 -27.98 -11.79
C THR A 455 -2.77 -27.41 -11.04
N CYS A 456 -3.30 -26.28 -11.51
CA CYS A 456 -4.41 -25.59 -10.84
C CYS A 456 -5.61 -25.43 -11.78
N TYR A 457 -6.82 -25.57 -11.23
CA TYR A 457 -8.07 -25.19 -11.87
C TYR A 457 -8.97 -24.44 -10.89
N THR A 458 -9.89 -23.63 -11.41
CA THR A 458 -10.95 -23.02 -10.60
C THR A 458 -12.13 -23.97 -10.53
N SER A 459 -12.57 -24.32 -9.32
CA SER A 459 -13.69 -25.22 -9.09
C SER A 459 -14.99 -24.66 -9.68
N GLN A 460 -15.84 -25.56 -10.16
CA GLN A 460 -17.17 -25.22 -10.65
C GLN A 460 -18.12 -24.79 -9.52
N HIS A 461 -17.79 -25.14 -8.27
CA HIS A 461 -18.60 -24.82 -7.10
C HIS A 461 -18.45 -23.37 -6.64
N HIS A 462 -17.32 -22.72 -6.92
CA HIS A 462 -17.08 -21.32 -6.54
C HIS A 462 -15.95 -20.66 -7.34
N ARG A 463 -16.18 -19.43 -7.81
CA ARG A 463 -15.25 -18.69 -8.69
C ARG A 463 -13.90 -18.29 -8.06
N GLU A 464 -13.82 -18.31 -6.73
CA GLU A 464 -12.58 -18.01 -5.98
C GLU A 464 -11.96 -19.28 -5.36
N LEU A 465 -12.54 -20.46 -5.60
CA LEU A 465 -12.00 -21.72 -5.12
C LEU A 465 -11.05 -22.28 -6.17
N ASN A 466 -9.75 -22.04 -5.97
CA ASN A 466 -8.71 -22.65 -6.78
C ASN A 466 -8.25 -23.96 -6.14
N VAL A 467 -8.21 -25.02 -6.93
CA VAL A 467 -7.75 -26.34 -6.55
C VAL A 467 -6.41 -26.58 -7.23
N CYS A 468 -5.34 -26.65 -6.46
CA CYS A 468 -3.98 -26.84 -6.96
C CYS A 468 -3.42 -28.19 -6.52
N SER A 469 -2.91 -29.01 -7.44
CA SER A 469 -2.44 -30.37 -7.17
C SER A 469 -0.99 -30.57 -7.62
N SER A 470 -0.20 -31.30 -6.81
CA SER A 470 1.11 -31.79 -7.23
C SER A 470 0.97 -32.72 -8.42
N VAL A 471 2.03 -32.85 -9.20
CA VAL A 471 2.11 -33.80 -10.31
C VAL A 471 2.82 -35.06 -9.82
N PRO A 472 2.10 -36.18 -9.58
CA PRO A 472 2.70 -37.44 -9.17
C PRO A 472 3.43 -38.13 -10.34
N ASN A 473 4.32 -39.06 -10.03
CA ASN A 473 4.98 -39.94 -10.99
C ASN A 473 4.04 -41.12 -11.32
N GLY A 474 3.17 -40.92 -12.32
CA GLY A 474 2.16 -41.91 -12.72
C GLY A 474 0.92 -41.88 -11.83
N ALA A 475 0.34 -43.05 -11.54
CA ALA A 475 -0.83 -43.15 -10.66
C ALA A 475 -0.40 -42.89 -9.20
N PRO A 476 -1.03 -41.92 -8.50
CA PRO A 476 -0.64 -41.61 -7.13
C PRO A 476 -1.00 -42.76 -6.19
N ALA A 477 -0.10 -43.10 -5.27
CA ALA A 477 -0.36 -44.12 -4.26
C ALA A 477 -1.44 -43.68 -3.26
N ARG A 478 -1.51 -42.37 -2.97
CA ARG A 478 -2.52 -41.72 -2.12
C ARG A 478 -2.81 -40.31 -2.61
N ARG A 479 -4.00 -39.80 -2.30
CA ARG A 479 -4.42 -38.40 -2.48
C ARG A 479 -4.63 -37.75 -1.12
N LEU A 480 -3.80 -36.77 -0.80
CA LEU A 480 -3.94 -35.95 0.40
C LEU A 480 -4.49 -34.58 -0.01
N LEU A 481 -5.53 -34.12 0.69
CA LEU A 481 -6.07 -32.78 0.46
C LEU A 481 -5.82 -31.88 1.67
N LEU A 482 -5.20 -30.74 1.47
CA LEU A 482 -5.02 -29.70 2.47
C LEU A 482 -6.02 -28.57 2.21
N VAL A 483 -6.79 -28.20 3.24
CA VAL A 483 -7.82 -27.17 3.15
C VAL A 483 -7.76 -26.20 4.33
N GLY A 484 -7.95 -24.90 4.06
CA GLY A 484 -8.09 -23.88 5.10
C GLY A 484 -7.42 -22.56 4.74
N ASP A 485 -6.91 -21.86 5.75
CA ASP A 485 -6.23 -20.59 5.58
C ASP A 485 -4.71 -20.76 5.42
N SER A 486 -3.96 -19.68 5.65
CA SER A 486 -2.50 -19.67 5.59
C SER A 486 -1.83 -20.58 6.63
N HIS A 487 -2.47 -20.83 7.78
CA HIS A 487 -1.94 -21.70 8.82
C HIS A 487 -2.10 -23.18 8.46
N ALA A 488 -3.15 -23.53 7.72
CA ALA A 488 -3.18 -24.81 7.02
C ALA A 488 -2.12 -24.80 5.90
N GLY A 489 -2.13 -23.77 5.06
CA GLY A 489 -1.29 -23.66 3.86
C GLY A 489 0.22 -23.78 4.09
N GLN A 490 0.75 -23.29 5.22
CA GLN A 490 2.18 -23.41 5.52
C GLN A 490 2.68 -24.86 5.60
N TYR A 491 1.81 -25.83 5.94
CA TYR A 491 2.16 -27.25 5.98
C TYR A 491 2.42 -27.85 4.58
N VAL A 492 2.08 -27.15 3.50
CA VAL A 492 2.53 -27.52 2.14
C VAL A 492 4.07 -27.65 2.10
N GLY A 493 4.80 -26.83 2.86
CA GLY A 493 6.26 -26.87 2.90
C GLY A 493 6.81 -28.21 3.41
N ALA A 494 6.13 -28.83 4.37
CA ALA A 494 6.49 -30.14 4.91
C ALA A 494 5.89 -31.30 4.08
N LEU A 495 4.68 -31.13 3.55
CA LEU A 495 3.94 -32.18 2.85
C LEU A 495 4.38 -32.36 1.40
N ALA A 496 4.82 -31.31 0.70
CA ALA A 496 5.21 -31.42 -0.70
C ALA A 496 6.45 -32.32 -0.91
N PRO A 497 7.51 -32.24 -0.09
CA PRO A 497 8.61 -33.22 -0.14
C PRO A 497 8.15 -34.65 0.15
N VAL A 498 7.28 -34.85 1.14
CA VAL A 498 6.71 -36.16 1.49
C VAL A 498 5.92 -36.74 0.33
N ALA A 499 5.05 -35.94 -0.29
CA ALA A 499 4.24 -36.36 -1.42
C ALA A 499 5.08 -36.77 -2.62
N ARG A 500 6.19 -36.07 -2.90
CA ARG A 500 7.14 -36.48 -3.94
C ARG A 500 7.81 -37.81 -3.61
N ASN A 501 8.34 -37.97 -2.40
CA ASN A 501 9.08 -39.16 -2.00
C ASN A 501 8.20 -40.43 -1.96
N ARG A 502 6.91 -40.27 -1.63
CA ARG A 502 5.95 -41.37 -1.50
C ARG A 502 5.07 -41.57 -2.73
N ASN A 503 5.28 -40.80 -3.80
CA ASN A 503 4.40 -40.76 -4.97
C ASN A 503 2.92 -40.50 -4.64
N TRP A 504 2.66 -39.56 -3.73
CA TRP A 504 1.31 -39.09 -3.41
C TRP A 504 0.95 -37.86 -4.23
N GLN A 505 -0.35 -37.67 -4.44
CA GLN A 505 -0.89 -36.42 -4.95
C GLN A 505 -1.30 -35.54 -3.77
N LEU A 506 -0.62 -34.41 -3.58
CA LEU A 506 -1.02 -33.38 -2.64
C LEU A 506 -1.91 -32.37 -3.36
N ILE A 507 -3.10 -32.16 -2.84
CA ILE A 507 -4.10 -31.21 -3.34
C ILE A 507 -4.20 -30.10 -2.29
N ALA A 508 -4.14 -28.83 -2.68
CA ALA A 508 -4.25 -27.70 -1.78
C ALA A 508 -5.39 -26.78 -2.23
N MET A 509 -6.27 -26.46 -1.28
CA MET A 509 -7.33 -25.47 -1.42
C MET A 509 -7.19 -24.49 -0.26
N THR A 510 -6.62 -23.31 -0.53
CA THR A 510 -6.37 -22.32 0.53
C THR A 510 -7.02 -20.98 0.24
N ARG A 511 -7.50 -20.31 1.29
CA ARG A 511 -8.00 -18.93 1.23
C ARG A 511 -7.53 -18.20 2.49
N GLY A 512 -6.74 -17.15 2.32
CA GLY A 512 -6.22 -16.33 3.41
C GLY A 512 -7.33 -15.84 4.35
N SER A 513 -7.08 -15.87 5.65
CA SER A 513 -8.05 -15.52 6.71
C SER A 513 -9.38 -16.27 6.65
N CYS A 514 -9.41 -17.46 6.04
CA CYS A 514 -10.61 -18.30 5.94
C CYS A 514 -10.28 -19.75 6.30
N PRO A 515 -10.19 -20.08 7.60
CA PRO A 515 -9.93 -21.44 8.04
C PRO A 515 -11.09 -22.36 7.64
N PHE A 516 -10.82 -23.67 7.57
CA PHE A 516 -11.84 -24.65 7.16
C PHE A 516 -12.90 -24.81 8.25
N SER A 517 -14.00 -24.07 8.09
CA SER A 517 -15.04 -23.91 9.12
C SER A 517 -16.40 -23.65 8.46
N THR A 518 -17.48 -24.03 9.14
CA THR A 518 -18.84 -23.59 8.75
C THR A 518 -19.08 -22.10 9.03
N ASN A 519 -18.25 -21.49 9.88
CA ASN A 519 -18.30 -20.08 10.26
C ASN A 519 -17.15 -19.28 9.62
N SER A 520 -17.31 -17.97 9.49
CA SER A 520 -16.17 -17.09 9.19
C SER A 520 -15.51 -16.65 10.47
N ASP A 521 -14.61 -17.49 10.93
CA ASP A 521 -14.07 -17.37 12.26
C ASP A 521 -12.98 -16.29 12.42
N SER A 522 -12.11 -16.14 11.42
CA SER A 522 -11.05 -15.12 11.47
C SER A 522 -11.59 -13.72 11.19
N LEU A 523 -12.68 -13.64 10.42
CA LEU A 523 -13.40 -12.40 10.09
C LEU A 523 -14.91 -12.63 10.31
N PRO A 524 -15.41 -12.48 11.56
CA PRO A 524 -16.81 -12.69 11.89
C PRO A 524 -17.75 -11.97 10.93
N GLY A 525 -18.66 -12.73 10.30
CA GLY A 525 -19.64 -12.20 9.36
C GLY A 525 -19.26 -12.25 7.88
N ASP A 526 -18.00 -12.53 7.50
CA ASP A 526 -17.61 -12.66 6.08
C ASP A 526 -18.38 -13.81 5.39
N ALA A 527 -19.33 -13.43 4.53
CA ALA A 527 -20.14 -14.38 3.78
C ALA A 527 -19.33 -15.11 2.72
N MET A 528 -18.33 -14.46 2.13
CA MET A 528 -17.50 -15.06 1.09
C MET A 528 -16.67 -16.20 1.66
N CYS A 529 -16.22 -16.11 2.92
CA CYS A 529 -15.53 -17.24 3.58
C CYS A 529 -16.44 -18.44 3.79
N ARG A 530 -17.69 -18.20 4.23
CA ARG A 530 -18.65 -19.30 4.44
C ARG A 530 -19.02 -19.97 3.11
N ASP A 531 -19.27 -19.18 2.07
CA ASP A 531 -19.61 -19.69 0.74
C ASP A 531 -18.44 -20.48 0.12
N TRP A 532 -17.20 -19.98 0.29
CA TRP A 532 -15.98 -20.68 -0.13
C TRP A 532 -15.81 -22.01 0.61
N ASN A 533 -16.00 -22.03 1.94
CA ASN A 533 -15.90 -23.25 2.73
C ASN A 533 -16.97 -24.29 2.34
N ALA A 534 -18.20 -23.85 2.11
CA ALA A 534 -19.27 -24.75 1.64
C ALA A 534 -18.96 -25.34 0.26
N ALA A 535 -18.35 -24.56 -0.63
CA ALA A 535 -17.89 -25.05 -1.93
C ALA A 535 -16.68 -26.00 -1.81
N ALA A 536 -15.74 -25.71 -0.91
CA ALA A 536 -14.59 -26.57 -0.64
C ALA A 536 -15.04 -27.96 -0.13
N THR A 537 -16.03 -28.03 0.78
CA THR A 537 -16.60 -29.30 1.24
C THR A 537 -17.22 -30.11 0.09
N LYS A 538 -17.88 -29.46 -0.88
CA LYS A 538 -18.42 -30.14 -2.07
C LYS A 538 -17.31 -30.69 -2.96
N GLU A 539 -16.28 -29.89 -3.23
CA GLU A 539 -15.12 -30.30 -4.03
C GLU A 539 -14.39 -31.49 -3.38
N ILE A 540 -14.25 -31.49 -2.04
CA ILE A 540 -13.67 -32.63 -1.29
C ILE A 540 -14.47 -33.92 -1.53
N ASN A 541 -15.80 -33.83 -1.48
CA ASN A 541 -16.69 -34.97 -1.69
C ASN A 541 -16.63 -35.50 -3.12
N ASP A 542 -16.41 -34.63 -4.10
CA ASP A 542 -16.23 -35.01 -5.51
C ASP A 542 -14.87 -35.69 -5.74
N LEU A 543 -13.79 -35.16 -5.12
CA LEU A 543 -12.43 -35.67 -5.26
C LEU A 543 -12.18 -36.98 -4.50
N LYS A 544 -12.86 -37.19 -3.37
CA LYS A 544 -12.70 -38.34 -2.46
C LYS A 544 -11.22 -38.64 -2.12
N PRO A 545 -10.51 -37.71 -1.47
CA PRO A 545 -9.12 -37.94 -1.06
C PRO A 545 -9.03 -39.04 0.02
N ASP A 546 -7.85 -39.64 0.16
CA ASP A 546 -7.56 -40.64 1.20
C ASP A 546 -7.54 -40.00 2.60
N ALA A 547 -7.19 -38.71 2.72
CA ALA A 547 -7.36 -37.93 3.94
C ALA A 547 -7.40 -36.42 3.65
N VAL A 548 -8.02 -35.67 4.56
CA VAL A 548 -8.05 -34.20 4.57
C VAL A 548 -7.22 -33.65 5.72
N ILE A 549 -6.39 -32.64 5.46
CA ILE A 549 -5.54 -31.94 6.43
C ILE A 549 -6.08 -30.52 6.63
N THR A 550 -6.27 -30.12 7.89
CA THR A 550 -6.76 -28.79 8.28
C THR A 550 -6.20 -28.37 9.64
N THR A 551 -6.44 -27.13 10.07
CA THR A 551 -6.13 -26.66 11.43
C THR A 551 -7.13 -27.18 12.47
N ALA A 552 -6.66 -27.42 13.69
CA ALA A 552 -7.43 -27.97 14.82
C ALA A 552 -7.84 -26.91 15.85
N SER A 553 -7.02 -25.87 16.01
CA SER A 553 -7.24 -24.82 17.00
C SER A 553 -6.94 -23.45 16.43
N ARG A 554 -7.22 -22.41 17.21
CA ARG A 554 -6.83 -21.01 16.94
C ARG A 554 -6.60 -20.26 18.24
N ASN A 555 -6.24 -18.98 18.12
CA ASN A 555 -6.02 -18.05 19.24
C ASN A 555 -4.87 -18.47 20.16
N VAL A 556 -3.86 -19.14 19.60
CA VAL A 556 -2.59 -19.46 20.27
C VAL A 556 -1.75 -18.18 20.39
N ARG A 557 -2.20 -17.26 21.26
CA ARG A 557 -1.68 -15.90 21.42
C ARG A 557 -1.81 -15.47 22.88
N VAL A 558 -0.83 -14.73 23.38
CA VAL A 558 -0.85 -14.16 24.74
C VAL A 558 -2.13 -13.38 24.99
N GLY A 559 -2.78 -13.66 26.13
CA GLY A 559 -4.00 -12.98 26.56
C GLY A 559 -5.28 -13.49 25.89
N LEU A 560 -5.18 -14.46 24.98
CA LEU A 560 -6.32 -15.19 24.43
C LEU A 560 -6.29 -16.65 24.91
N THR A 561 -7.46 -17.29 24.91
CA THR A 561 -7.57 -18.72 25.20
C THR A 561 -7.58 -19.48 23.89
N GLU A 562 -6.70 -20.48 23.75
CA GLU A 562 -6.75 -21.40 22.62
C GLU A 562 -8.11 -22.10 22.59
N GLU A 563 -8.75 -22.08 21.42
CA GLU A 563 -10.06 -22.67 21.21
C GLU A 563 -10.08 -23.63 20.03
N THR A 564 -10.96 -24.62 20.09
CA THR A 564 -11.37 -25.45 18.95
C THR A 564 -12.75 -24.95 18.53
N PRO A 565 -12.84 -24.21 17.42
CA PRO A 565 -14.06 -23.57 16.96
C PRO A 565 -15.15 -24.61 16.67
N THR A 566 -16.40 -24.30 17.01
CA THR A 566 -17.54 -25.22 16.72
C THR A 566 -17.66 -25.52 15.22
N GLY A 567 -17.39 -24.52 14.38
CA GLY A 567 -17.45 -24.69 12.93
C GLY A 567 -16.37 -25.60 12.35
N PHE A 568 -15.24 -25.78 13.03
CA PHE A 568 -14.24 -26.80 12.65
C PHE A 568 -14.81 -28.19 12.88
N VAL A 569 -15.38 -28.41 14.07
CA VAL A 569 -15.97 -29.70 14.45
C VAL A 569 -17.13 -30.08 13.52
N GLU A 570 -17.95 -29.12 13.12
CA GLU A 570 -19.03 -29.32 12.14
C GLU A 570 -18.51 -29.74 10.77
N GLN A 571 -17.43 -29.12 10.28
CA GLN A 571 -16.79 -29.55 9.04
C GLN A 571 -16.21 -30.97 9.14
N TRP A 572 -15.57 -31.31 10.26
CA TRP A 572 -15.04 -32.66 10.47
C TRP A 572 -16.15 -33.72 10.49
N ARG A 573 -17.32 -33.42 11.08
CA ARG A 573 -18.49 -34.31 11.01
C ARG A 573 -18.99 -34.49 9.58
N ALA A 574 -18.97 -33.45 8.77
CA ALA A 574 -19.36 -33.56 7.36
C ALA A 574 -18.41 -34.51 6.60
N LEU A 575 -17.11 -34.46 6.90
CA LEU A 575 -16.12 -35.39 6.34
C LEU A 575 -16.29 -36.82 6.88
N GLU A 576 -16.61 -37.00 8.16
CA GLU A 576 -16.96 -38.30 8.75
C GLU A 576 -18.15 -38.95 8.03
N GLN A 577 -19.22 -38.18 7.76
CA GLN A 577 -20.39 -38.66 7.03
C GLN A 577 -20.07 -39.06 5.59
N ALA A 578 -19.05 -38.44 4.99
CA ALA A 578 -18.53 -38.81 3.67
C ALA A 578 -17.52 -39.97 3.70
N GLY A 579 -17.16 -40.47 4.89
CA GLY A 579 -16.17 -41.54 5.07
C GLY A 579 -14.73 -41.10 4.80
N ILE A 580 -14.43 -39.80 4.92
CA ILE A 580 -13.11 -39.23 4.62
C ILE A 580 -12.36 -38.96 5.94
N PRO A 581 -11.22 -39.62 6.21
CA PRO A 581 -10.40 -39.36 7.38
C PRO A 581 -9.92 -37.91 7.44
N THR A 582 -9.86 -37.33 8.65
CA THR A 582 -9.38 -35.96 8.85
C THR A 582 -8.17 -35.94 9.78
N VAL A 583 -7.13 -35.21 9.38
CA VAL A 583 -5.96 -34.91 10.20
C VAL A 583 -5.99 -33.42 10.55
N ALA A 584 -6.29 -33.12 11.80
CA ALA A 584 -6.38 -31.74 12.29
C ALA A 584 -5.10 -31.37 13.06
N ILE A 585 -4.43 -30.31 12.63
CA ILE A 585 -3.14 -29.89 13.19
C ILE A 585 -3.32 -28.71 14.15
N ARG A 586 -2.80 -28.79 15.38
CA ARG A 586 -2.80 -27.69 16.35
C ARG A 586 -2.13 -26.44 15.77
N ASP A 587 -2.74 -25.28 15.98
CA ASP A 587 -2.18 -24.01 15.48
C ASP A 587 -0.87 -23.65 16.20
N ASN A 588 -0.02 -22.87 15.53
CA ASN A 588 1.28 -22.44 16.05
C ASN A 588 1.19 -21.09 16.80
N PRO A 589 2.23 -20.72 17.58
CA PRO A 589 2.28 -19.45 18.31
C PRO A 589 2.12 -18.20 17.43
N ARG A 590 1.42 -17.20 17.98
CA ARG A 590 1.27 -15.86 17.39
C ARG A 590 1.85 -14.79 18.32
N PHE A 591 2.80 -14.03 17.81
CA PHE A 591 3.50 -12.96 18.51
C PHE A 591 2.77 -11.61 18.31
N SER A 592 3.17 -10.61 19.08
CA SER A 592 2.74 -9.20 18.90
C SER A 592 3.76 -8.37 18.13
N TYR A 593 4.84 -9.00 17.66
CA TYR A 593 5.96 -8.41 16.96
C TYR A 593 6.54 -9.45 15.98
N SER A 594 7.40 -9.04 15.05
CA SER A 594 8.12 -10.00 14.19
C SER A 594 9.33 -10.58 14.94
N PRO A 595 9.30 -11.87 15.32
CA PRO A 595 10.30 -12.45 16.19
C PRO A 595 11.62 -12.69 15.44
N SER A 596 11.58 -13.00 14.13
CA SER A 596 12.80 -13.11 13.32
C SER A 596 13.45 -11.76 13.01
N VAL A 597 12.69 -10.66 12.91
CA VAL A 597 13.28 -9.30 12.84
C VAL A 597 13.92 -8.93 14.18
N CYS A 598 13.27 -9.25 15.32
CA CYS A 598 13.85 -9.06 16.65
C CYS A 598 15.19 -9.80 16.78
N ALA A 599 15.21 -11.09 16.42
CA ALA A 599 16.41 -11.93 16.44
C ALA A 599 17.54 -11.38 15.57
N ASN A 600 17.21 -10.74 14.44
CA ASN A 600 18.21 -10.10 13.60
C ASN A 600 18.82 -8.85 14.25
N THR A 601 18.01 -8.07 14.97
CA THR A 601 18.44 -6.82 15.61
C THR A 601 19.21 -7.05 16.90
N HIS A 602 18.76 -8.01 17.72
CA HIS A 602 19.29 -8.23 19.07
C HIS A 602 20.16 -9.48 19.22
N GLY A 603 20.19 -10.35 18.20
CA GLY A 603 20.86 -11.64 18.23
C GLY A 603 19.87 -12.82 18.31
N PRO A 604 20.22 -13.97 17.72
CA PRO A 604 19.31 -15.12 17.57
C PRO A 604 18.84 -15.73 18.91
N THR A 605 19.64 -15.57 19.96
CA THR A 605 19.39 -16.13 21.30
C THR A 605 18.93 -15.07 22.31
N ALA A 606 18.66 -13.83 21.86
CA ALA A 606 18.32 -12.72 22.74
C ALA A 606 17.00 -13.01 23.50
N PRO A 607 16.99 -12.96 24.86
CA PRO A 607 15.81 -13.34 25.66
C PRO A 607 14.52 -12.60 25.28
N GLN A 608 14.62 -11.31 24.94
CA GLN A 608 13.48 -10.47 24.55
C GLN A 608 12.82 -10.85 23.22
N CYS A 609 13.48 -11.66 22.39
CA CYS A 609 12.92 -12.17 21.13
C CYS A 609 12.25 -13.53 21.28
N ASN A 610 12.29 -14.12 22.47
CA ASN A 610 11.58 -15.34 22.82
C ASN A 610 10.26 -14.99 23.51
N MET A 611 9.35 -15.95 23.57
CA MET A 611 8.11 -15.86 24.34
C MET A 611 7.99 -17.08 25.25
N LEU A 612 7.40 -16.92 26.43
CA LEU A 612 7.20 -18.03 27.36
C LEU A 612 6.14 -18.98 26.81
N ARG A 613 6.45 -20.28 26.74
CA ARG A 613 5.56 -21.31 26.20
C ARG A 613 4.23 -21.33 26.96
N GLY A 614 4.28 -21.29 28.29
CA GLY A 614 3.10 -21.34 29.16
C GLY A 614 2.13 -20.15 28.99
N ASP A 615 2.59 -19.03 28.42
CA ASP A 615 1.75 -17.86 28.17
C ASP A 615 0.92 -17.98 26.87
N ILE A 616 1.27 -18.93 25.99
CA ILE A 616 0.69 -19.04 24.64
C ILE A 616 0.08 -20.42 24.37
N ILE A 617 0.80 -21.49 24.76
CA ILE A 617 0.46 -22.87 24.44
C ILE A 617 -0.01 -23.54 25.74
N PRO A 618 -1.32 -23.76 25.92
CA PRO A 618 -1.81 -24.53 27.06
C PRO A 618 -1.29 -25.98 27.02
N ASP A 619 -1.01 -26.55 28.20
CA ASP A 619 -0.54 -27.95 28.31
C ASP A 619 -1.53 -28.94 27.70
N VAL A 620 -2.82 -28.69 27.90
CA VAL A 620 -3.90 -29.48 27.30
C VAL A 620 -4.43 -28.73 26.08
N PRO A 621 -4.38 -29.29 24.87
CA PRO A 621 -4.92 -28.64 23.69
C PRO A 621 -6.44 -28.50 23.77
N SER A 622 -6.98 -27.46 23.12
CA SER A 622 -8.42 -27.16 23.17
C SER A 622 -9.32 -28.29 22.62
N TYR A 623 -8.86 -29.03 21.62
CA TYR A 623 -9.64 -30.13 21.02
C TYR A 623 -9.79 -31.33 21.97
N ALA A 624 -8.83 -31.56 22.88
CA ALA A 624 -8.94 -32.62 23.88
C ALA A 624 -10.03 -32.37 24.92
N ARG A 625 -10.46 -31.11 25.09
CA ARG A 625 -11.59 -30.73 25.97
C ARG A 625 -12.92 -30.67 25.22
N THR A 626 -12.93 -30.91 23.91
CA THR A 626 -14.12 -30.77 23.08
C THR A 626 -14.89 -32.08 23.04
N ALA A 627 -16.03 -32.14 23.73
CA ALA A 627 -16.79 -33.39 23.94
C ALA A 627 -17.40 -34.03 22.69
N THR A 628 -17.31 -33.38 21.52
CA THR A 628 -18.11 -33.71 20.35
C THR A 628 -17.29 -33.91 19.07
N VAL A 629 -15.99 -34.18 19.20
CA VAL A 629 -15.11 -34.45 18.06
C VAL A 629 -15.46 -35.81 17.42
N PRO A 630 -15.56 -35.90 16.09
CA PRO A 630 -15.78 -37.16 15.38
C PRO A 630 -14.66 -38.19 15.61
N SER A 631 -14.99 -39.48 15.44
CA SER A 631 -14.08 -40.58 15.74
C SER A 631 -12.98 -40.79 14.69
N ASN A 632 -13.21 -40.30 13.47
CA ASN A 632 -12.27 -40.39 12.34
C ASN A 632 -11.33 -39.17 12.23
N VAL A 633 -11.23 -38.35 13.29
CA VAL A 633 -10.32 -37.20 13.35
C VAL A 633 -9.08 -37.58 14.17
N SER A 634 -7.93 -37.51 13.52
CA SER A 634 -6.63 -37.64 14.17
C SER A 634 -6.03 -36.26 14.39
N PHE A 635 -5.46 -36.03 15.58
CA PHE A 635 -4.84 -34.75 15.92
C PHE A 635 -3.32 -34.83 15.88
N LEU A 636 -2.69 -33.83 15.27
CA LEU A 636 -1.25 -33.65 15.31
C LEU A 636 -0.89 -32.38 16.07
N ASP A 637 0.09 -32.46 16.96
CA ASP A 637 0.66 -31.32 17.67
C ASP A 637 2.17 -31.27 17.41
N PHE A 638 2.61 -30.13 16.86
CA PHE A 638 4.01 -29.86 16.55
C PHE A 638 4.60 -28.75 17.42
N SER A 639 3.91 -28.36 18.51
CA SER A 639 4.34 -27.30 19.43
C SER A 639 5.77 -27.50 19.94
N ASP A 640 6.22 -28.74 20.15
CA ASP A 640 7.57 -29.06 20.64
C ASP A 640 8.68 -28.85 19.59
N TYR A 641 8.30 -28.65 18.33
CA TYR A 641 9.20 -28.24 17.26
C TYR A 641 9.27 -26.73 17.10
N PHE A 642 8.23 -26.00 17.52
CA PHE A 642 8.20 -24.54 17.50
C PHE A 642 8.69 -23.92 18.82
N CYS A 643 8.65 -24.68 19.91
CA CYS A 643 8.99 -24.25 21.25
C CYS A 643 9.85 -25.31 21.98
N THR A 644 10.74 -24.84 22.84
CA THR A 644 11.33 -25.65 23.92
C THR A 644 10.30 -25.89 25.04
N ASP A 645 10.74 -26.51 26.13
CA ASP A 645 9.87 -26.74 27.29
C ASP A 645 9.42 -25.41 27.95
N GLU A 646 10.22 -24.35 27.80
CA GLU A 646 9.99 -23.06 28.46
C GLU A 646 9.71 -21.91 27.49
N LEU A 647 10.29 -21.94 26.28
CA LEU A 647 10.36 -20.80 25.37
C LEU A 647 9.97 -21.17 23.95
N CYS A 648 9.37 -20.24 23.22
CA CYS A 648 9.16 -20.33 21.78
C CYS A 648 10.17 -19.43 21.07
N PRO A 649 11.31 -19.97 20.60
CA PRO A 649 12.37 -19.16 20.00
C PRO A 649 12.09 -18.77 18.55
N PRO A 650 12.64 -17.63 18.08
CA PRO A 650 12.53 -17.16 16.70
C PRO A 650 13.39 -17.94 15.71
N VAL A 651 14.38 -18.67 16.21
CA VAL A 651 15.41 -19.38 15.43
C VAL A 651 15.64 -20.74 16.08
N ILE A 652 15.60 -21.80 15.28
CA ILE A 652 15.85 -23.18 15.72
C ILE A 652 16.73 -23.84 14.66
N GLY A 653 17.84 -24.46 15.07
CA GLY A 653 18.74 -25.17 14.15
C GLY A 653 19.23 -24.28 13.00
N ASN A 654 19.59 -23.02 13.30
CA ASN A 654 20.01 -21.98 12.34
C ASN A 654 18.96 -21.58 11.29
N VAL A 655 17.70 -22.01 11.46
CA VAL A 655 16.58 -21.64 10.60
C VAL A 655 15.64 -20.72 11.35
N ARG A 656 15.23 -19.62 10.71
CA ARG A 656 14.21 -18.70 11.22
C ARG A 656 12.87 -19.39 11.16
N VAL A 657 12.20 -19.49 12.31
CA VAL A 657 10.92 -20.20 12.41
C VAL A 657 9.80 -19.39 11.79
N TYR A 658 9.75 -18.07 12.03
CA TYR A 658 8.62 -17.23 11.64
C TYR A 658 8.96 -16.22 10.55
N MET A 659 8.11 -16.12 9.54
CA MET A 659 8.22 -15.13 8.47
C MET A 659 7.80 -13.73 8.96
N ASP A 660 6.70 -13.68 9.71
CA ASP A 660 6.12 -12.48 10.29
C ASP A 660 5.79 -12.73 11.77
N ASP A 661 4.72 -12.16 12.32
CA ASP A 661 4.34 -12.37 13.71
C ASP A 661 3.70 -13.74 13.97
N ASN A 662 3.37 -14.55 12.96
CA ASN A 662 2.71 -15.83 13.18
C ASN A 662 2.88 -16.90 12.10
N HIS A 663 3.23 -16.58 10.87
CA HIS A 663 3.38 -17.59 9.82
C HIS A 663 4.75 -18.27 9.92
N ILE A 664 4.77 -19.59 9.81
CA ILE A 664 6.03 -20.36 9.79
C ILE A 664 6.66 -20.27 8.40
N THR A 665 7.98 -20.09 8.36
CA THR A 665 8.75 -20.02 7.10
C THR A 665 8.64 -21.35 6.33
N ALA A 666 8.55 -21.27 5.00
CA ALA A 666 8.62 -22.46 4.14
C ALA A 666 9.92 -23.23 4.34
N THR A 667 11.00 -22.49 4.59
CA THR A 667 12.31 -23.03 4.94
C THR A 667 12.23 -23.91 6.18
N PHE A 668 11.65 -23.44 7.28
CA PHE A 668 11.50 -24.25 8.50
C PHE A 668 10.57 -25.44 8.28
N MET A 669 9.43 -25.23 7.62
CA MET A 669 8.48 -26.31 7.30
C MET A 669 9.11 -27.40 6.42
N THR A 670 10.03 -27.06 5.52
CA THR A 670 10.77 -28.05 4.72
C THR A 670 11.59 -28.99 5.61
N THR A 671 12.24 -28.47 6.67
CA THR A 671 12.98 -29.30 7.64
C THR A 671 12.07 -30.19 8.49
N MET A 672 10.77 -29.87 8.59
CA MET A 672 9.78 -30.70 9.29
C MET A 672 9.31 -31.92 8.49
N SER A 673 9.68 -32.05 7.21
CA SER A 673 9.13 -33.08 6.31
C SER A 673 9.21 -34.50 6.87
N SER A 674 10.36 -34.91 7.41
CA SER A 674 10.54 -36.27 7.95
C SER A 674 9.74 -36.52 9.24
N VAL A 675 9.55 -35.47 10.05
CA VAL A 675 8.75 -35.52 11.28
C VAL A 675 7.26 -35.62 10.92
N VAL A 676 6.80 -34.79 9.99
CA VAL A 676 5.42 -34.79 9.50
C VAL A 676 5.08 -36.12 8.85
N ASP A 677 5.98 -36.68 8.02
CA ASP A 677 5.79 -37.99 7.39
C ASP A 677 5.50 -39.08 8.42
N LYS A 678 6.38 -39.21 9.43
CA LYS A 678 6.25 -40.23 10.50
C LYS A 678 4.97 -40.04 11.31
N ARG A 679 4.66 -38.80 11.70
CA ARG A 679 3.48 -38.47 12.50
C ARG A 679 2.18 -38.70 11.73
N LEU A 680 2.18 -38.42 10.42
CA LEU A 680 1.03 -38.64 9.55
C LEU A 680 0.71 -40.12 9.38
N HIS A 681 1.73 -40.96 9.14
CA HIS A 681 1.54 -42.41 9.06
C HIS A 681 0.96 -42.99 10.35
N ALA A 682 1.51 -42.60 11.50
CA ALA A 682 0.99 -43.03 12.80
C ALA A 682 -0.45 -42.56 13.05
N ALA A 683 -0.82 -41.37 12.58
CA ALA A 683 -2.15 -40.81 12.75
C ALA A 683 -3.21 -41.45 11.84
N LEU A 684 -2.82 -41.95 10.67
CA LEU A 684 -3.73 -42.52 9.66
C LEU A 684 -3.65 -44.05 9.57
N ASP A 685 -2.82 -44.69 10.40
CA ASP A 685 -2.56 -46.13 10.38
C ASP A 685 -2.10 -46.61 8.98
N TRP A 686 -1.17 -45.87 8.38
CA TRP A 686 -0.58 -46.20 7.08
C TRP A 686 0.78 -46.87 7.28
N ASP A 687 1.06 -47.93 6.53
CA ASP A 687 2.34 -48.65 6.57
C ASP A 687 3.51 -47.77 6.11
N LEU A 688 4.59 -47.73 6.90
CA LEU A 688 5.81 -46.97 6.59
C LEU A 688 6.65 -47.60 5.44
N ASP A 689 6.43 -48.89 5.16
CA ASP A 689 7.27 -49.77 4.32
C ASP A 689 6.86 -49.85 2.83
N GLY A 690 6.09 -48.88 2.32
CA GLY A 690 5.92 -48.74 0.87
C GLY A 690 7.27 -48.48 0.18
N PRO A 691 7.58 -49.10 -0.98
CA PRO A 691 8.89 -48.94 -1.61
C PRO A 691 9.15 -47.46 -1.91
N PRO A 692 10.36 -46.93 -1.63
CA PRO A 692 10.72 -45.59 -2.07
C PRO A 692 10.59 -45.52 -3.60
N ALA A 693 10.04 -44.43 -4.11
CA ALA A 693 10.01 -44.20 -5.56
C ALA A 693 11.46 -44.20 -6.09
N SER A 694 11.74 -45.10 -7.04
CA SER A 694 13.03 -45.26 -7.71
C SER A 694 13.42 -44.05 -8.53
#